data_AF-A0A023BX59-F1
#
_entry.id   AF-A0A023BX59-F1
#
_cell.length_a   1.000
_cell.length_b   1.000
_cell.length_c   1.000
_cell.angle_alpha   90.00
_cell.angle_beta   90.00
_cell.angle_gamma   90.00
#
_symmetry.space_group_name_H-M   'P 1'
#
loop_
_entity.id
_entity.type
_entity.pdbx_description
1 polymer ?
#
loop_
_entity_poly.entity_id
_entity_poly.type
_entity_poly.pdbx_seq_one_letter_code
_entity_poly.pdbx_strand_id
1 'polypeptide(L)'
;MIISMQGDWNVKVKAKSASYPQRFIVIGADTGNGTHSGTVGTTVNVTGDQWAIAIQNDPGEGYQQSDTKIKFPKTTGGNHSFEILSNDAGGDSDFNDLVLECSTPVNINDFLIYGHVSMYSGRCLFNPCWRGPFVIDTYVGLLEALKNSKIKRYIEKLYPERIPEDIGPIPPDPAPFKPIVIDLEGQATKPKTELLYRRLENPDLVSKKKEKASEFAAANYKLISSRKREVSLADASRVRDLRLVKAIEGLYFRCNTEPANNITLTFEEYDRTAAELAGDAYTGEGNRRLLGDTITDMNGNYIFRFSFDMSFPGIEDSSDQAPGENINVVAYPDVIVKVTSLAPNTVLYESAPYYNIPNKKRINLCLPKSQIQPSSACFNGNLIGSLGNVFIGGNQNTTASFFPSQLHRNGFNNDLEPSGKISVNSSLAGFKVDCAAWGGTIDMTGCMYDVSKTAAQNKIKWYTIRIKRSGTIPWVFVSQNYKHPRYSKRNLPNYNGDDVGPFYSQLLKVDGGPAVSVPAYRNIQREMNVDHIDWIPDKIGRYMQLRTSIYDKVQGETKPGTFYVRVDGYDGNGNPVANATDMIALYIHNKPLNFDFSALTFADTSIVNAGCGLYRLEDYELNTEINFNFRANDPYGFVDSYALTMSRCPGPMIGLRVNTPNPPLSDTVSGDTILSSGNASGNQPHACPGYSGTLQEFSDAGLINVGIQPALTEGGWIKANEYFTRLSFHLTARKRITNGYNSGLSSLYQAHRSILMERINLPTP
;
A
#
# COMPACT_ATOMS: atom_id res chain seq x y z
N MET A 1 -19.00 -11.39 11.12
CA MET A 1 -17.67 -11.38 10.48
C MET A 1 -17.27 -12.79 10.02
N ILE A 2 -16.46 -12.90 8.96
CA ILE A 2 -15.90 -14.18 8.47
C ILE A 2 -14.60 -14.47 9.23
N ILE A 3 -14.41 -15.72 9.65
CA ILE A 3 -13.17 -16.22 10.26
C ILE A 3 -12.43 -17.09 9.24
N SER A 4 -11.17 -16.77 9.01
CA SER A 4 -10.25 -17.56 8.20
C SER A 4 -9.75 -18.79 8.94
N MET A 5 -9.67 -19.92 8.25
CA MET A 5 -9.28 -21.22 8.78
C MET A 5 -8.30 -21.92 7.83
N GLN A 6 -7.40 -22.74 8.38
CA GLN A 6 -6.42 -23.50 7.60
C GLN A 6 -6.29 -24.95 8.09
N GLY A 7 -6.16 -25.87 7.14
CA GLY A 7 -6.10 -27.30 7.37
C GLY A 7 -7.40 -27.90 7.91
N ASP A 8 -7.32 -29.14 8.36
CA ASP A 8 -8.47 -29.92 8.83
C ASP A 8 -8.94 -29.56 10.25
N TRP A 9 -10.25 -29.33 10.41
CA TRP A 9 -10.90 -29.07 11.69
C TRP A 9 -12.24 -29.79 11.81
N ASN A 10 -12.52 -30.30 13.01
CA ASN A 10 -13.86 -30.66 13.44
C ASN A 10 -14.55 -29.42 14.04
N VAL A 11 -15.63 -28.97 13.40
CA VAL A 11 -16.46 -27.84 13.86
C VAL A 11 -17.72 -28.39 14.51
N LYS A 12 -17.94 -28.03 15.78
CA LYS A 12 -19.10 -28.48 16.56
C LYS A 12 -19.86 -27.30 17.14
N VAL A 13 -21.18 -27.30 17.03
CA VAL A 13 -22.03 -26.37 17.78
C VAL A 13 -22.03 -26.79 19.24
N LYS A 14 -21.34 -26.00 20.07
CA LYS A 14 -21.17 -26.26 21.50
C LYS A 14 -22.32 -25.74 22.34
N ALA A 15 -22.79 -24.53 22.04
CA ALA A 15 -23.90 -23.90 22.73
C ALA A 15 -24.67 -22.96 21.79
N LYS A 16 -25.93 -22.71 22.11
CA LYS A 16 -26.79 -21.70 21.49
C LYS A 16 -27.59 -21.03 22.61
N SER A 17 -27.47 -19.71 22.73
CA SER A 17 -28.23 -18.93 23.71
C SER A 17 -28.99 -17.75 23.07
N ALA A 18 -29.29 -17.85 21.78
CA ALA A 18 -30.12 -16.89 21.04
C ALA A 18 -31.59 -17.31 20.94
N SER A 19 -32.50 -16.33 20.86
CA SER A 19 -33.89 -16.56 20.44
C SER A 19 -34.02 -16.78 18.94
N TYR A 20 -33.22 -16.07 18.13
CA TYR A 20 -33.24 -16.20 16.68
C TYR A 20 -32.71 -17.57 16.21
N PRO A 21 -33.18 -18.08 15.05
CA PRO A 21 -32.52 -19.16 14.34
C PRO A 21 -31.06 -18.79 14.04
N GLN A 22 -30.16 -19.74 14.26
CA GLN A 22 -28.72 -19.59 14.07
C GLN A 22 -28.23 -20.66 13.09
N ARG A 23 -27.23 -20.34 12.28
CA ARG A 23 -26.54 -21.28 11.38
C ARG A 23 -25.08 -20.89 11.18
N PHE A 24 -24.29 -21.81 10.65
CA PHE A 24 -22.93 -21.49 10.19
C PHE A 24 -22.70 -21.97 8.76
N ILE A 25 -21.81 -21.30 8.05
CA ILE A 25 -21.50 -21.59 6.65
C ILE A 25 -20.00 -21.80 6.52
N VAL A 26 -19.62 -22.87 5.81
CA VAL A 26 -18.24 -23.23 5.47
C VAL A 26 -18.05 -23.08 3.96
N ILE A 27 -17.00 -22.37 3.53
CA ILE A 27 -16.72 -22.08 2.12
C ILE A 27 -15.23 -22.21 1.83
N GLY A 28 -14.90 -22.70 0.64
CA GLY A 28 -13.52 -22.81 0.16
C GLY A 28 -12.76 -24.00 0.72
N ALA A 29 -13.43 -24.89 1.44
CA ALA A 29 -12.87 -26.14 1.94
C ALA A 29 -12.80 -27.19 0.82
N ASP A 30 -12.05 -28.27 1.00
CA ASP A 30 -12.10 -29.45 0.14
C ASP A 30 -13.31 -30.33 0.50
N THR A 31 -13.57 -30.49 1.80
CA THR A 31 -14.77 -31.17 2.32
C THR A 31 -15.46 -30.34 3.40
N GLY A 32 -16.78 -30.54 3.58
CA GLY A 32 -17.55 -29.87 4.64
C GLY A 32 -18.12 -28.50 4.26
N ASN A 33 -17.99 -28.07 3.00
CA ASN A 33 -18.64 -26.87 2.49
C ASN A 33 -20.16 -26.89 2.65
N GLY A 34 -20.75 -25.71 2.71
CA GLY A 34 -22.19 -25.50 2.70
C GLY A 34 -22.72 -24.87 3.98
N THR A 35 -24.05 -24.88 4.10
CA THR A 35 -24.79 -24.30 5.23
C THR A 35 -25.17 -25.39 6.22
N HIS A 36 -24.85 -25.17 7.49
CA HIS A 36 -25.03 -26.12 8.59
C HIS A 36 -25.87 -25.53 9.70
N SER A 37 -26.72 -26.35 10.33
CA SER A 37 -27.62 -25.90 11.40
C SER A 37 -26.86 -25.43 12.64
N GLY A 38 -27.31 -24.35 13.27
CA GLY A 38 -26.85 -23.90 14.59
C GLY A 38 -27.45 -24.68 15.76
N THR A 39 -27.95 -25.90 15.52
CA THR A 39 -28.45 -26.79 16.58
C THR A 39 -27.29 -27.35 17.39
N VAL A 40 -27.36 -27.26 18.71
CA VAL A 40 -26.34 -27.80 19.62
C VAL A 40 -26.08 -29.29 19.33
N GLY A 41 -24.81 -29.65 19.20
CA GLY A 41 -24.36 -31.00 18.85
C GLY A 41 -24.11 -31.23 17.36
N THR A 42 -24.59 -30.34 16.48
CA THR A 42 -24.25 -30.38 15.03
C THR A 42 -22.74 -30.36 14.88
N THR A 43 -22.21 -31.32 14.13
CA THR A 43 -20.77 -31.52 13.96
C THR A 43 -20.45 -31.71 12.48
N VAL A 44 -19.43 -31.02 12.00
CA VAL A 44 -18.97 -31.06 10.60
C VAL A 44 -17.46 -31.25 10.60
N ASN A 45 -16.98 -32.21 9.82
CA ASN A 45 -15.56 -32.35 9.54
C ASN A 45 -15.22 -31.54 8.28
N VAL A 46 -14.35 -30.56 8.44
CA VAL A 46 -13.95 -29.63 7.39
C VAL A 46 -12.48 -29.87 7.09
N THR A 47 -12.15 -30.09 5.82
CA THR A 47 -10.77 -30.30 5.37
C THR A 47 -10.40 -29.29 4.30
N GLY A 48 -9.12 -28.99 4.16
CA GLY A 48 -8.58 -28.14 3.10
C GLY A 48 -7.58 -27.11 3.58
N ASP A 49 -6.72 -26.66 2.67
CA ASP A 49 -5.55 -25.84 3.00
C ASP A 49 -5.93 -24.45 3.53
N GLN A 50 -6.92 -23.80 2.92
CA GLN A 50 -7.38 -22.47 3.29
C GLN A 50 -8.86 -22.30 2.99
N TRP A 51 -9.66 -22.05 4.03
CA TRP A 51 -11.11 -21.94 3.93
C TRP A 51 -11.66 -20.93 4.94
N ALA A 52 -12.96 -20.66 4.87
CA ALA A 52 -13.61 -19.64 5.67
C ALA A 52 -14.87 -20.17 6.36
N ILE A 53 -15.14 -19.64 7.56
CA ILE A 53 -16.37 -19.91 8.32
C ILE A 53 -17.07 -18.61 8.71
N ALA A 54 -18.39 -18.61 8.59
CA ALA A 54 -19.28 -17.51 8.97
C ALA A 54 -20.39 -18.02 9.88
N ILE A 55 -20.77 -17.24 10.89
CA ILE A 55 -21.96 -17.48 11.72
C ILE A 55 -23.05 -16.48 11.33
N GLN A 56 -24.30 -16.94 11.32
CA GLN A 56 -25.45 -16.17 10.92
C GLN A 56 -26.64 -16.36 11.84
N ASN A 57 -27.46 -15.32 11.91
CA ASN A 57 -28.75 -15.30 12.57
C ASN A 57 -29.87 -14.83 11.63
N ASP A 58 -31.10 -15.23 11.93
CA ASP A 58 -32.29 -14.79 11.18
C ASP A 58 -33.27 -14.07 12.13
N PRO A 59 -33.34 -12.72 12.11
CA PRO A 59 -34.29 -11.98 12.93
C PRO A 59 -35.74 -12.00 12.39
N GLY A 60 -36.01 -12.74 11.31
CA GLY A 60 -37.34 -12.85 10.67
C GLY A 60 -37.41 -12.28 9.26
N GLU A 61 -36.37 -11.56 8.81
CA GLU A 61 -36.25 -10.99 7.46
C GLU A 61 -35.26 -11.75 6.57
N GLY A 62 -34.76 -12.89 7.05
CA GLY A 62 -33.74 -13.69 6.40
C GLY A 62 -32.41 -13.65 7.14
N TYR A 63 -31.57 -14.65 6.84
CA TYR A 63 -30.27 -14.80 7.48
C TYR A 63 -29.31 -13.66 7.13
N GLN A 64 -28.64 -13.15 8.16
CA GLN A 64 -27.60 -12.13 8.06
C GLN A 64 -26.38 -12.51 8.90
N GLN A 65 -25.27 -11.82 8.67
CA GLN A 65 -24.02 -12.14 9.36
C GLN A 65 -24.08 -11.72 10.83
N SER A 66 -23.70 -12.63 11.72
CA SER A 66 -23.48 -12.32 13.15
C SER A 66 -22.09 -11.74 13.36
N ASP A 67 -21.92 -10.88 14.35
CA ASP A 67 -20.60 -10.48 14.82
C ASP A 67 -19.90 -11.68 15.45
N THR A 68 -18.58 -11.78 15.30
CA THR A 68 -17.84 -12.95 15.77
C THR A 68 -16.51 -12.57 16.36
N LYS A 69 -16.14 -13.23 17.46
CA LYS A 69 -14.81 -13.16 18.06
C LYS A 69 -14.28 -14.56 18.37
N ILE A 70 -12.96 -14.72 18.32
CA ILE A 70 -12.31 -16.00 18.61
C ILE A 70 -11.67 -15.99 20.00
N LYS A 71 -11.69 -17.15 20.66
CA LYS A 71 -10.85 -17.40 21.85
C LYS A 71 -9.52 -18.00 21.42
N PHE A 72 -8.49 -17.80 22.24
CA PHE A 72 -7.21 -18.44 22.00
C PHE A 72 -7.27 -19.96 22.19
N PRO A 73 -6.52 -20.71 21.37
CA PRO A 73 -6.55 -22.15 21.40
C PRO A 73 -5.94 -22.73 22.67
N LYS A 74 -6.58 -23.77 23.19
CA LYS A 74 -6.10 -24.62 24.29
C LYS A 74 -5.81 -26.03 23.77
N THR A 75 -4.94 -26.75 24.46
CA THR A 75 -4.66 -28.16 24.16
C THR A 75 -5.33 -29.01 25.22
N THR A 76 -6.23 -29.92 24.83
CA THR A 76 -6.98 -30.76 25.77
C THR A 76 -7.25 -32.11 25.11
N GLY A 77 -6.97 -33.21 25.81
CA GLY A 77 -7.28 -34.56 25.32
C GLY A 77 -6.63 -34.94 23.99
N GLY A 78 -5.44 -34.42 23.68
CA GLY A 78 -4.75 -34.69 22.42
C GLY A 78 -5.20 -33.84 21.23
N ASN A 79 -6.11 -32.87 21.44
CA ASN A 79 -6.56 -31.93 20.41
C ASN A 79 -6.15 -30.49 20.75
N HIS A 80 -5.83 -29.71 19.72
CA HIS A 80 -5.97 -28.26 19.78
C HIS A 80 -7.45 -27.90 19.62
N SER A 81 -7.96 -27.03 20.48
CA SER A 81 -9.35 -26.58 20.41
C SER A 81 -9.45 -25.08 20.70
N PHE A 82 -10.36 -24.41 20.03
CA PHE A 82 -10.73 -23.02 20.33
C PHE A 82 -12.23 -22.81 20.07
N GLU A 83 -12.72 -21.65 20.49
CA GLU A 83 -14.13 -21.30 20.35
C GLU A 83 -14.28 -20.07 19.46
N ILE A 84 -15.27 -20.11 18.56
CA ILE A 84 -15.81 -18.94 17.85
C ILE A 84 -17.11 -18.58 18.55
N LEU A 85 -17.18 -17.35 19.04
CA LEU A 85 -18.34 -16.80 19.73
C LEU A 85 -19.05 -15.82 18.80
N SER A 86 -20.37 -15.93 18.66
CA SER A 86 -21.15 -14.98 17.87
C SER A 86 -22.06 -14.09 18.71
N ASN A 87 -22.31 -12.88 18.21
CA ASN A 87 -23.38 -11.99 18.65
C ASN A 87 -24.35 -11.76 17.49
N ASP A 88 -25.64 -11.97 17.74
CA ASP A 88 -26.70 -11.85 16.75
C ASP A 88 -27.21 -10.40 16.66
N ALA A 89 -28.37 -10.21 16.03
CA ALA A 89 -28.98 -8.88 15.83
C ALA A 89 -29.82 -8.40 17.02
N GLY A 90 -29.79 -9.12 18.13
CA GLY A 90 -30.36 -8.74 19.40
C GLY A 90 -29.72 -7.48 19.98
N GLY A 91 -30.34 -6.97 21.05
CA GLY A 91 -29.90 -5.72 21.70
C GLY A 91 -28.76 -5.89 22.69
N ASP A 92 -28.29 -7.12 22.95
CA ASP A 92 -27.19 -7.40 23.87
C ASP A 92 -25.85 -7.60 23.13
N SER A 93 -24.79 -7.80 23.89
CA SER A 93 -23.41 -7.89 23.40
C SER A 93 -22.61 -8.94 24.18
N ASP A 94 -23.27 -10.05 24.52
CA ASP A 94 -22.70 -11.09 25.39
C ASP A 94 -21.92 -12.17 24.61
N PHE A 95 -22.09 -12.23 23.28
CA PHE A 95 -21.45 -13.16 22.36
C PHE A 95 -21.65 -14.64 22.75
N ASN A 96 -22.85 -15.05 23.15
CA ASN A 96 -23.18 -16.44 23.43
C ASN A 96 -24.27 -17.03 22.51
N ASP A 97 -24.71 -16.27 21.52
CA ASP A 97 -25.84 -16.61 20.64
C ASP A 97 -25.66 -17.94 19.92
N LEU A 98 -24.46 -18.13 19.35
CA LEU A 98 -23.96 -19.40 18.87
C LEU A 98 -22.48 -19.51 19.23
N VAL A 99 -22.11 -20.63 19.84
CA VAL A 99 -20.72 -20.95 20.17
C VAL A 99 -20.31 -22.17 19.36
N LEU A 100 -19.35 -21.99 18.48
CA LEU A 100 -18.71 -23.08 17.76
C LEU A 100 -17.41 -23.48 18.46
N GLU A 101 -17.22 -24.77 18.69
CA GLU A 101 -15.96 -25.35 19.11
C GLU A 101 -15.27 -25.94 17.88
N CYS A 102 -14.09 -25.40 17.55
CA CYS A 102 -13.24 -25.92 16.49
C CYS A 102 -12.14 -26.74 17.14
N SER A 103 -11.97 -28.00 16.72
CA SER A 103 -10.94 -28.87 17.26
C SER A 103 -10.21 -29.64 16.17
N THR A 104 -8.92 -29.87 16.37
CA THR A 104 -8.07 -30.66 15.48
C THR A 104 -7.09 -31.49 16.30
N PRO A 105 -6.78 -32.74 15.92
CA PRO A 105 -5.75 -33.53 16.59
C PRO A 105 -4.40 -32.80 16.61
N VAL A 106 -3.67 -32.93 17.71
CA VAL A 106 -2.28 -32.48 17.75
C VAL A 106 -1.45 -33.38 16.84
N ASN A 107 -0.77 -32.78 15.88
CA ASN A 107 0.12 -33.43 14.93
C ASN A 107 1.53 -32.84 15.09
N ILE A 108 2.55 -33.69 14.99
CA ILE A 108 3.94 -33.24 15.10
C ILE A 108 4.35 -32.32 13.94
N ASN A 109 3.75 -32.49 12.76
CA ASN A 109 4.04 -31.70 11.55
C ASN A 109 3.25 -30.37 11.50
N ASP A 110 2.34 -30.17 12.45
CA ASP A 110 1.44 -29.03 12.43
C ASP A 110 1.94 -27.96 13.39
N PHE A 111 1.86 -26.73 12.91
CA PHE A 111 2.21 -25.53 13.66
C PHE A 111 0.99 -24.64 13.77
N LEU A 112 0.75 -24.16 14.98
CA LEU A 112 -0.36 -23.28 15.32
C LEU A 112 0.19 -22.00 15.95
N ILE A 113 0.11 -20.92 15.18
CA ILE A 113 0.45 -19.57 15.62
C ILE A 113 -0.84 -18.84 15.96
N TYR A 114 -0.87 -18.13 17.08
CA TYR A 114 -2.04 -17.33 17.47
C TYR A 114 -1.61 -16.08 18.20
N GLY A 115 -2.48 -15.08 18.27
CA GLY A 115 -2.19 -13.91 19.09
C GLY A 115 -3.11 -12.75 18.80
N HIS A 116 -2.67 -11.57 19.24
CA HIS A 116 -3.38 -10.32 19.08
C HIS A 116 -2.54 -9.35 18.24
N VAL A 117 -3.18 -8.67 17.30
CA VAL A 117 -2.60 -7.61 16.49
C VAL A 117 -3.12 -6.27 16.96
N SER A 118 -2.20 -5.36 17.27
CA SER A 118 -2.49 -3.98 17.62
C SER A 118 -1.92 -3.04 16.57
N MET A 119 -2.56 -1.91 16.31
CA MET A 119 -1.92 -0.78 15.66
C MET A 119 -1.32 0.14 16.73
N TYR A 120 -0.12 0.65 16.50
CA TYR A 120 0.56 1.56 17.42
C TYR A 120 0.81 2.93 16.78
N SER A 121 0.78 3.97 17.61
CA SER A 121 1.04 5.36 17.21
C SER A 121 1.62 6.18 18.38
N GLY A 122 2.02 7.42 18.09
CA GLY A 122 2.64 8.33 19.06
C GLY A 122 4.16 8.37 18.93
N ARG A 123 4.86 8.62 20.04
CA ARG A 123 6.34 8.75 20.08
C ARG A 123 7.05 7.40 20.20
N CYS A 124 6.52 6.36 19.58
CA CYS A 124 7.07 5.01 19.64
C CYS A 124 8.36 4.94 18.82
N LEU A 125 9.50 4.91 19.50
CA LEU A 125 10.79 4.71 18.84
C LEU A 125 10.98 3.26 18.41
N PHE A 126 10.62 2.33 19.31
CA PHE A 126 10.68 0.90 19.09
C PHE A 126 9.27 0.32 19.00
N ASN A 127 9.13 -0.76 18.23
CA ASN A 127 7.89 -1.51 18.16
C ASN A 127 7.51 -2.06 19.56
N PRO A 128 6.33 -1.71 20.10
CA PRO A 128 5.97 -2.03 21.49
C PRO A 128 5.66 -3.51 21.75
N CYS A 129 5.49 -4.33 20.71
CA CYS A 129 5.25 -5.77 20.86
C CYS A 129 6.54 -6.59 21.05
N TRP A 130 7.72 -6.00 20.80
CA TRP A 130 8.99 -6.66 20.97
C TRP A 130 9.58 -6.38 22.36
N ARG A 131 9.87 -7.46 23.11
CA ARG A 131 10.45 -7.44 24.46
C ARG A 131 11.82 -8.13 24.56
N GLY A 132 12.37 -8.60 23.44
CA GLY A 132 13.66 -9.26 23.33
C GLY A 132 14.62 -8.40 22.50
N PRO A 133 14.68 -8.58 21.17
CA PRO A 133 15.37 -7.61 20.32
C PRO A 133 14.61 -6.28 20.31
N PHE A 134 15.35 -5.17 20.21
CA PHE A 134 14.74 -3.87 19.97
C PHE A 134 14.55 -3.70 18.47
N VAL A 135 13.31 -3.46 18.05
CA VAL A 135 12.92 -3.41 16.64
C VAL A 135 12.50 -2.01 16.28
N ILE A 136 13.14 -1.45 15.25
CA ILE A 136 12.71 -0.22 14.57
C ILE A 136 12.16 -0.67 13.22
N ASP A 137 10.86 -0.47 12.98
CA ASP A 137 10.15 -0.97 11.80
C ASP A 137 9.50 0.17 10.99
N THR A 138 9.91 1.42 11.23
CA THR A 138 9.52 2.58 10.42
C THR A 138 10.72 3.47 10.12
N TYR A 139 10.70 4.12 8.95
CA TYR A 139 11.72 5.10 8.58
C TYR A 139 11.76 6.31 9.52
N VAL A 140 10.59 6.77 9.97
CA VAL A 140 10.50 7.85 10.98
C VAL A 140 11.15 7.42 12.30
N GLY A 141 10.91 6.18 12.73
CA GLY A 141 11.58 5.61 13.91
C GLY A 141 13.10 5.57 13.75
N LEU A 142 13.61 5.22 12.56
CA LEU A 142 15.04 5.26 12.27
C LEU A 142 15.62 6.68 12.41
N LEU A 143 14.98 7.68 11.80
CA LEU A 143 15.45 9.07 11.90
C LEU A 143 15.49 9.58 13.35
N GLU A 144 14.48 9.24 14.16
CA GLU A 144 14.48 9.58 15.58
C GLU A 144 15.57 8.81 16.36
N ALA A 145 15.82 7.54 16.02
CA ALA A 145 16.87 6.73 16.65
C ALA A 145 18.27 7.31 16.40
N LEU A 146 18.51 7.83 15.19
CA LEU A 146 19.79 8.43 14.80
C LEU A 146 20.09 9.74 15.53
N LYS A 147 19.10 10.41 16.14
CA LYS A 147 19.34 11.58 17.02
C LYS A 147 20.03 11.20 18.33
N ASN A 148 19.93 9.93 18.75
CA ASN A 148 20.65 9.44 19.92
C ASN A 148 22.03 8.91 19.51
N SER A 149 23.10 9.58 19.94
CA SER A 149 24.48 9.25 19.56
C SER A 149 24.91 7.81 19.87
N LYS A 150 24.37 7.21 20.94
CA LYS A 150 24.69 5.82 21.30
C LYS A 150 24.01 4.84 20.35
N ILE A 151 22.73 5.05 20.06
CA ILE A 151 21.99 4.18 19.12
C ILE A 151 22.53 4.35 17.71
N LYS A 152 22.79 5.59 17.28
CA LYS A 152 23.42 5.90 16.00
C LYS A 152 24.69 5.09 15.76
N ARG A 153 25.62 5.06 16.73
CA ARG A 153 26.86 4.27 16.62
C ARG A 153 26.62 2.77 16.41
N TYR A 154 25.55 2.21 17.01
CA TYR A 154 25.19 0.81 16.81
C TYR A 154 24.55 0.57 15.45
N ILE A 155 23.67 1.46 15.00
CA ILE A 155 23.05 1.37 13.67
C ILE A 155 24.13 1.55 12.59
N GLU A 156 25.05 2.50 12.71
CA GLU A 156 26.17 2.68 11.77
C GLU A 156 27.05 1.43 11.66
N LYS A 157 27.20 0.68 12.75
CA LYS A 157 27.99 -0.56 12.77
C LYS A 157 27.23 -1.74 12.14
N LEU A 158 25.95 -1.90 12.49
CA LEU A 158 25.15 -3.08 12.13
C LEU A 158 24.44 -2.92 10.78
N TYR A 159 24.13 -1.68 10.40
CA TYR A 159 23.32 -1.30 9.25
C TYR A 159 23.90 -0.02 8.58
N PRO A 160 25.18 -0.01 8.20
CA PRO A 160 25.82 1.17 7.60
C PRO A 160 25.07 1.67 6.35
N GLU A 161 24.48 0.76 5.58
CA GLU A 161 23.73 1.04 4.37
C GLU A 161 22.36 1.70 4.62
N ARG A 162 21.88 1.70 5.87
CA ARG A 162 20.62 2.36 6.26
C ARG A 162 20.82 3.79 6.75
N ILE A 163 22.06 4.28 6.83
CA ILE A 163 22.35 5.65 7.25
C ILE A 163 22.08 6.58 6.06
N PRO A 164 21.17 7.56 6.19
CA PRO A 164 20.90 8.49 5.10
C PRO A 164 22.18 9.25 4.73
N GLU A 165 22.63 9.14 3.48
CA GLU A 165 23.70 9.98 2.94
C GLU A 165 23.16 11.40 2.76
N ASP A 166 23.96 12.42 3.10
CA ASP A 166 23.60 13.85 3.05
C ASP A 166 23.57 14.40 1.59
N ILE A 167 23.27 13.54 0.61
CA ILE A 167 23.44 13.81 -0.82
C ILE A 167 22.08 13.88 -1.54
N GLY A 168 21.59 15.11 -1.73
CA GLY A 168 20.70 15.43 -2.87
C GLY A 168 19.30 14.82 -2.88
N PRO A 169 18.52 15.05 -3.95
CA PRO A 169 17.08 14.85 -3.96
C PRO A 169 16.69 13.38 -3.76
N ILE A 170 15.62 13.20 -2.97
CA ILE A 170 15.01 11.94 -2.56
C ILE A 170 14.95 10.95 -3.74
N PRO A 171 15.59 9.76 -3.63
CA PRO A 171 15.51 8.72 -4.66
C PRO A 171 14.06 8.25 -4.87
N PRO A 172 13.75 7.53 -5.98
CA PRO A 172 12.42 6.97 -6.24
C PRO A 172 11.84 6.25 -5.01
N ASP A 173 10.51 6.30 -4.86
CA ASP A 173 9.76 5.82 -3.68
C ASP A 173 10.48 4.65 -2.98
N PRO A 174 10.93 4.84 -1.73
CA PRO A 174 11.78 3.86 -1.08
C PRO A 174 11.07 2.50 -1.01
N ALA A 175 11.83 1.43 -1.24
CA ALA A 175 11.35 0.08 -1.01
C ALA A 175 10.72 -0.05 0.39
N PRO A 176 9.77 -0.98 0.61
CA PRO A 176 9.17 -1.21 1.91
C PRO A 176 10.23 -1.26 3.01
N PHE A 177 10.02 -0.50 4.08
CA PHE A 177 11.01 -0.38 5.15
C PHE A 177 11.22 -1.74 5.82
N LYS A 178 12.40 -2.34 5.62
CA LYS A 178 12.81 -3.56 6.31
C LYS A 178 13.18 -3.23 7.76
N PRO A 179 12.71 -4.01 8.74
CA PRO A 179 12.93 -3.69 10.15
C PRO A 179 14.41 -3.79 10.52
N ILE A 180 14.88 -2.82 11.31
CA ILE A 180 16.18 -2.84 11.98
C ILE A 180 16.03 -3.59 13.29
N VAL A 181 16.80 -4.67 13.46
CA VAL A 181 16.77 -5.54 14.63
C VAL A 181 18.06 -5.39 15.42
N ILE A 182 17.95 -4.89 16.65
CA ILE A 182 19.05 -4.82 17.61
C ILE A 182 18.92 -6.02 18.55
N ASP A 183 19.52 -7.14 18.17
CA ASP A 183 19.45 -8.41 18.88
C ASP A 183 20.55 -8.54 19.95
N LEU A 184 20.26 -8.03 21.15
CA LEU A 184 21.19 -8.10 22.28
C LEU A 184 21.23 -9.49 22.95
N GLU A 185 20.29 -10.37 22.62
CA GLU A 185 20.17 -11.70 23.22
C GLU A 185 20.67 -12.84 22.32
N GLY A 186 21.19 -12.50 21.14
CA GLY A 186 21.65 -13.46 20.14
C GLY A 186 20.57 -14.45 19.74
N GLN A 187 19.31 -14.00 19.66
CA GLN A 187 18.20 -14.85 19.22
C GLN A 187 18.44 -15.40 17.81
N ALA A 188 18.99 -14.60 16.90
CA ALA A 188 19.32 -15.01 15.53
C ALA A 188 20.45 -16.06 15.47
N THR A 189 21.35 -16.08 16.44
CA THR A 189 22.46 -17.06 16.52
C THR A 189 22.09 -18.36 17.23
N LYS A 190 20.90 -18.44 17.85
CA LYS A 190 20.48 -19.67 18.54
C LYS A 190 20.22 -20.75 17.50
N PRO A 191 20.80 -21.96 17.66
CA PRO A 191 20.52 -23.06 16.76
C PRO A 191 19.03 -23.41 16.79
N LYS A 192 18.49 -23.87 15.65
CA LYS A 192 17.12 -24.39 15.59
C LYS A 192 17.02 -25.55 16.62
N THR A 193 15.90 -25.62 17.34
CA THR A 193 15.67 -26.73 18.28
C THR A 193 15.34 -27.95 17.46
N GLU A 194 16.08 -29.02 17.73
CA GLU A 194 15.97 -30.29 17.04
C GLU A 194 15.19 -31.28 17.92
N LEU A 195 14.05 -31.77 17.42
CA LEU A 195 13.23 -32.76 18.11
C LEU A 195 13.38 -34.12 17.44
N LEU A 196 13.75 -35.13 18.24
CA LEU A 196 13.87 -36.51 17.79
C LEU A 196 12.72 -37.32 18.37
N TYR A 197 11.85 -37.81 17.50
CA TYR A 197 10.65 -38.58 17.87
C TYR A 197 10.86 -40.08 17.60
N ARG A 198 10.36 -40.93 18.51
CA ARG A 198 10.16 -42.38 18.25
C ARG A 198 8.72 -42.60 17.88
N ARG A 199 8.46 -43.34 16.81
CA ARG A 199 7.15 -43.95 16.62
C ARG A 199 6.91 -44.99 17.72
N LEU A 200 5.76 -44.96 18.36
CA LEU A 200 5.33 -46.02 19.26
C LEU A 200 4.86 -47.20 18.39
N GLU A 201 5.58 -48.32 18.44
CA GLU A 201 5.13 -49.56 17.82
C GLU A 201 3.94 -50.11 18.65
N ASN A 202 2.78 -50.24 18.00
CA ASN A 202 1.45 -50.56 18.56
C ASN A 202 0.76 -49.48 19.40
N PRO A 203 -0.05 -48.58 18.80
CA PRO A 203 -1.16 -47.99 19.52
C PRO A 203 -2.20 -49.10 19.75
N ASP A 204 -2.51 -49.42 21.01
CA ASP A 204 -3.34 -50.56 21.41
C ASP A 204 -4.55 -50.83 20.49
N LEU A 205 -4.62 -52.07 19.98
CA LEU A 205 -5.70 -52.66 19.20
C LEU A 205 -7.02 -52.86 20.00
N VAL A 206 -7.38 -51.95 20.89
CA VAL A 206 -8.60 -52.05 21.70
C VAL A 206 -9.42 -50.77 21.61
N SER A 207 -10.07 -50.56 20.47
CA SER A 207 -11.54 -50.37 20.39
C SER A 207 -11.97 -50.06 18.96
N LYS A 208 -12.86 -50.90 18.44
CA LYS A 208 -13.54 -50.72 17.15
C LYS A 208 -14.39 -49.43 17.20
N LYS A 209 -14.36 -48.66 16.10
CA LYS A 209 -15.12 -47.41 15.79
C LYS A 209 -14.55 -46.05 16.25
N LYS A 210 -13.30 -45.73 15.92
CA LYS A 210 -12.90 -44.33 15.71
C LYS A 210 -12.28 -44.18 14.33
N GLU A 211 -12.66 -43.10 13.63
CA GLU A 211 -12.06 -42.65 12.37
C GLU A 211 -10.53 -42.75 12.46
N LYS A 212 -9.90 -43.21 11.37
CA LYS A 212 -8.43 -43.39 11.28
C LYS A 212 -7.74 -42.10 11.76
N ALA A 213 -7.17 -42.12 12.96
CA ALA A 213 -6.30 -41.04 13.41
C ALA A 213 -5.13 -40.90 12.44
N SER A 214 -4.72 -39.66 12.15
CA SER A 214 -3.57 -39.38 11.27
C SER A 214 -2.34 -40.18 11.69
N GLU A 215 -1.60 -40.74 10.73
CA GLU A 215 -0.33 -41.45 10.98
C GLU A 215 0.67 -40.58 11.76
N PHE A 216 0.59 -39.26 11.58
CA PHE A 216 1.43 -38.25 12.24
C PHE A 216 0.82 -37.66 13.54
N ALA A 217 -0.29 -38.22 14.03
CA ALA A 217 -0.87 -37.79 15.31
C ALA A 217 0.18 -37.89 16.42
N ALA A 218 0.34 -36.83 17.23
CA ALA A 218 1.36 -36.77 18.27
C ALA A 218 1.26 -37.91 19.30
N ALA A 219 0.06 -38.49 19.47
CA ALA A 219 -0.16 -39.67 20.31
C ALA A 219 0.57 -40.94 19.81
N ASN A 220 0.91 -41.02 18.52
CA ASN A 220 1.66 -42.14 17.93
C ASN A 220 3.18 -42.01 18.15
N TYR A 221 3.64 -40.89 18.74
CA TYR A 221 5.06 -40.60 18.88
C TYR A 221 5.43 -40.29 20.33
N LYS A 222 6.64 -40.69 20.71
CA LYS A 222 7.28 -40.29 21.96
C LYS A 222 8.49 -39.44 21.62
N LEU A 223 8.57 -38.21 22.18
CA LEU A 223 9.78 -37.41 22.10
C LEU A 223 10.91 -38.15 22.84
N ILE A 224 11.94 -38.58 22.10
CA ILE A 224 13.11 -39.30 22.66
C ILE A 224 14.09 -38.28 23.24
N SER A 225 14.36 -37.21 22.49
CA SER A 225 15.27 -36.15 22.91
C SER A 225 14.91 -34.84 22.21
N SER A 226 14.99 -33.74 22.95
CA SER A 226 15.19 -32.41 22.37
C SER A 226 16.67 -32.08 22.47
N ARG A 227 17.31 -31.84 21.32
CA ARG A 227 18.69 -31.37 21.27
C ARG A 227 18.67 -29.90 20.90
N LYS A 228 19.37 -29.09 21.68
CA LYS A 228 19.88 -27.81 21.21
C LYS A 228 21.30 -28.13 20.77
N ARG A 229 21.66 -27.93 19.50
CA ARG A 229 23.06 -28.08 19.06
C ARG A 229 23.92 -27.24 20.01
N GLU A 230 24.85 -27.86 20.73
CA GLU A 230 25.72 -27.10 21.63
C GLU A 230 26.63 -26.23 20.77
N VAL A 231 26.39 -24.92 20.80
CA VAL A 231 27.38 -23.96 20.30
C VAL A 231 28.53 -24.00 21.29
N SER A 232 29.75 -24.23 20.81
CA SER A 232 30.94 -24.13 21.64
C SER A 232 30.91 -22.78 22.37
N LEU A 233 31.19 -22.78 23.67
CA LEU A 233 31.14 -21.63 24.58
C LEU A 233 32.06 -20.44 24.20
N ALA A 234 32.61 -20.41 22.99
CA ALA A 234 33.49 -19.35 22.49
C ALA A 234 32.77 -18.04 22.14
N ASP A 235 31.45 -18.02 21.88
CA ASP A 235 30.73 -16.80 21.44
C ASP A 235 29.78 -16.19 22.48
N ALA A 236 29.78 -16.69 23.72
CA ALA A 236 28.94 -16.16 24.81
C ALA A 236 29.40 -14.79 25.36
N SER A 237 30.39 -14.14 24.74
CA SER A 237 30.86 -12.81 25.11
C SER A 237 30.50 -11.73 24.08
N ARG A 238 29.29 -11.74 23.52
CA ARG A 238 28.71 -10.47 23.07
C ARG A 238 28.32 -9.69 24.31
N VAL A 239 29.23 -8.81 24.70
CA VAL A 239 29.10 -7.83 25.78
C VAL A 239 27.65 -7.34 25.82
N ARG A 240 26.90 -7.68 26.87
CA ARG A 240 25.72 -6.89 27.26
C ARG A 240 26.25 -5.49 27.43
N ASP A 241 26.13 -4.63 26.42
CA ASP A 241 26.46 -3.24 26.58
C ASP A 241 25.36 -2.65 27.47
N LEU A 242 25.56 -2.78 28.78
CA LEU A 242 24.69 -2.23 29.80
C LEU A 242 24.48 -0.72 29.57
N ARG A 243 25.39 -0.03 28.86
CA ARG A 243 25.22 1.38 28.48
C ARG A 243 24.25 1.55 27.31
N LEU A 244 24.20 0.61 26.37
CA LEU A 244 23.20 0.59 25.30
C LEU A 244 21.82 0.23 25.87
N VAL A 245 21.73 -0.81 26.71
CA VAL A 245 20.47 -1.19 27.37
C VAL A 245 19.90 -0.01 28.16
N LYS A 246 20.71 0.64 29.00
CA LYS A 246 20.29 1.87 29.73
C LYS A 246 19.91 3.03 28.81
N ALA A 247 20.58 3.18 27.67
CA ALA A 247 20.24 4.22 26.70
C ALA A 247 18.90 3.96 26.02
N ILE A 248 18.58 2.69 25.77
CA ILE A 248 17.33 2.25 25.16
C ILE A 248 16.17 2.29 26.17
N GLU A 249 16.39 1.85 27.41
CA GLU A 249 15.38 1.89 28.49
C GLU A 249 14.83 3.31 28.71
N GLY A 250 15.68 4.34 28.59
CA GLY A 250 15.27 5.75 28.69
C GLY A 250 14.44 6.28 27.51
N LEU A 251 14.22 5.48 26.48
CA LEU A 251 13.52 5.86 25.24
C LEU A 251 12.21 5.10 25.03
N TYR A 252 11.79 4.27 25.98
CA TYR A 252 10.46 3.66 25.98
C TYR A 252 9.40 4.69 26.36
N PHE A 253 8.94 5.44 25.37
CA PHE A 253 7.78 6.33 25.52
C PHE A 253 6.49 5.52 25.55
N ARG A 254 5.44 6.09 26.17
CA ARG A 254 4.10 5.49 26.14
C ARG A 254 3.58 5.49 24.70
N CYS A 255 3.45 4.29 24.13
CA CYS A 255 2.78 4.05 22.87
C CYS A 255 1.27 4.03 23.05
N ASN A 256 0.55 4.64 22.11
CA ASN A 256 -0.89 4.44 21.99
C ASN A 256 -1.13 3.20 21.14
N THR A 257 -1.90 2.24 21.65
CA THR A 257 -2.23 1.00 20.94
C THR A 257 -3.73 0.80 20.85
N GLU A 258 -4.21 0.38 19.70
CA GLU A 258 -5.61 -0.01 19.46
C GLU A 258 -5.65 -1.37 18.74
N PRO A 259 -6.72 -2.17 18.84
CA PRO A 259 -6.84 -3.41 18.08
C PRO A 259 -6.80 -3.20 16.57
N ALA A 260 -6.12 -4.09 15.84
CA ALA A 260 -6.07 -4.09 14.37
C ALA A 260 -7.06 -5.13 13.82
N ASN A 261 -8.29 -4.70 13.54
CA ASN A 261 -9.36 -5.57 13.06
C ASN A 261 -9.32 -5.76 11.53
N ASN A 262 -9.76 -6.94 11.06
CA ASN A 262 -9.89 -7.27 9.63
C ASN A 262 -8.59 -7.12 8.81
N ILE A 263 -7.43 -7.28 9.44
CA ILE A 263 -6.14 -7.22 8.75
C ILE A 263 -5.79 -8.60 8.24
N THR A 264 -5.43 -8.68 6.96
CA THR A 264 -4.88 -9.91 6.38
C THR A 264 -3.39 -9.98 6.70
N LEU A 265 -2.98 -11.07 7.34
CA LEU A 265 -1.60 -11.38 7.69
C LEU A 265 -1.10 -12.49 6.77
N THR A 266 0.10 -12.32 6.24
CA THR A 266 0.79 -13.31 5.41
C THR A 266 2.00 -13.84 6.18
N PHE A 267 2.09 -15.16 6.32
CA PHE A 267 3.16 -15.85 7.04
C PHE A 267 4.14 -16.46 6.05
N GLU A 268 5.42 -16.18 6.27
CA GLU A 268 6.53 -16.77 5.52
C GLU A 268 7.48 -17.45 6.48
N GLU A 269 8.00 -18.60 6.07
CA GLU A 269 9.19 -19.19 6.67
C GLU A 269 10.41 -18.44 6.14
N TYR A 270 11.40 -18.25 7.02
CA TYR A 270 12.60 -17.46 6.76
C TYR A 270 13.86 -18.25 7.06
N ASP A 271 14.69 -18.47 6.05
CA ASP A 271 16.01 -19.05 6.24
C ASP A 271 17.02 -17.96 6.55
N ARG A 272 17.59 -18.00 7.76
CA ARG A 272 18.69 -17.11 8.16
C ARG A 272 19.86 -17.23 7.20
N THR A 273 20.47 -16.10 6.86
CA THR A 273 21.69 -16.09 6.05
C THR A 273 22.87 -16.68 6.84
N ALA A 274 23.91 -17.17 6.15
CA ALA A 274 25.13 -17.65 6.81
C ALA A 274 25.77 -16.58 7.71
N ALA A 275 25.67 -15.30 7.32
CA ALA A 275 26.14 -14.17 8.10
C ALA A 275 25.31 -13.99 9.39
N GLU A 276 23.98 -14.05 9.30
CA GLU A 276 23.08 -13.98 10.46
C GLU A 276 23.33 -15.14 11.45
N LEU A 277 23.57 -16.36 10.93
CA LEU A 277 23.94 -17.53 11.74
C LEU A 277 25.30 -17.37 12.42
N ALA A 278 26.27 -16.69 11.78
CA ALA A 278 27.54 -16.29 12.37
C ALA A 278 27.42 -15.08 13.32
N GLY A 279 26.23 -14.49 13.42
CA GLY A 279 25.87 -13.41 14.33
C GLY A 279 25.85 -12.02 13.72
N ASP A 280 25.99 -11.85 12.42
CA ASP A 280 25.77 -10.54 11.81
C ASP A 280 24.31 -10.07 11.97
N ALA A 281 24.09 -8.79 11.66
CA ALA A 281 22.78 -8.17 11.83
C ALA A 281 21.73 -8.80 10.90
N TYR A 282 20.47 -8.77 11.32
CA TYR A 282 19.36 -9.22 10.48
C TYR A 282 19.27 -8.38 9.21
N THR A 283 19.31 -9.00 8.05
CA THR A 283 19.26 -8.34 6.75
C THR A 283 17.88 -8.40 6.11
N GLY A 284 17.13 -9.48 6.40
CA GLY A 284 15.89 -9.81 5.71
C GLY A 284 16.09 -10.20 4.25
N GLU A 285 17.30 -10.64 3.87
CA GLU A 285 17.62 -11.15 2.53
C GLU A 285 17.65 -12.67 2.44
N GLY A 286 17.45 -13.37 3.56
CA GLY A 286 17.32 -14.82 3.62
C GLY A 286 16.20 -15.36 2.72
N ASN A 287 16.33 -16.63 2.32
CA ASN A 287 15.33 -17.31 1.49
C ASN A 287 13.99 -17.36 2.24
N ARG A 288 12.89 -17.33 1.46
CA ARG A 288 11.55 -17.24 2.02
C ARG A 288 10.61 -18.22 1.36
N ARG A 289 9.75 -18.84 2.17
CA ARG A 289 8.69 -19.73 1.69
C ARG A 289 7.35 -19.31 2.24
N LEU A 290 6.37 -19.09 1.37
CA LEU A 290 4.99 -18.80 1.79
C LEU A 290 4.44 -19.98 2.60
N LEU A 291 3.97 -19.70 3.82
CA LEU A 291 3.28 -20.68 4.66
C LEU A 291 1.75 -20.57 4.52
N GLY A 292 1.25 -19.36 4.24
CA GLY A 292 -0.18 -19.09 4.06
C GLY A 292 -0.60 -17.80 4.75
N ASP A 293 -1.91 -17.63 4.89
CA ASP A 293 -2.52 -16.37 5.32
C ASP A 293 -3.60 -16.55 6.38
N THR A 294 -3.86 -15.51 7.17
CA THR A 294 -5.03 -15.45 8.08
C THR A 294 -5.55 -14.03 8.19
N ILE A 295 -6.74 -13.85 8.75
CA ILE A 295 -7.40 -12.56 8.98
C ILE A 295 -7.63 -12.38 10.48
N THR A 296 -7.35 -11.18 10.99
CA THR A 296 -7.65 -10.84 12.39
C THR A 296 -9.15 -10.64 12.59
N ASP A 297 -9.69 -11.13 13.71
CA ASP A 297 -11.08 -10.94 14.13
C ASP A 297 -11.39 -9.46 14.46
N MET A 298 -12.64 -9.17 14.86
CA MET A 298 -13.08 -7.81 15.17
C MET A 298 -12.34 -7.17 16.35
N ASN A 299 -11.65 -7.97 17.17
CA ASN A 299 -10.83 -7.55 18.30
C ASN A 299 -9.32 -7.67 18.00
N GLY A 300 -8.92 -7.93 16.76
CA GLY A 300 -7.52 -8.09 16.38
C GLY A 300 -6.91 -9.45 16.73
N ASN A 301 -7.69 -10.43 17.17
CA ASN A 301 -7.19 -11.77 17.46
C ASN A 301 -7.07 -12.61 16.18
N TYR A 302 -6.07 -13.47 16.11
CA TYR A 302 -5.94 -14.40 14.99
C TYR A 302 -5.47 -15.78 15.45
N ILE A 303 -5.77 -16.78 14.61
CA ILE A 303 -5.23 -18.13 14.66
C ILE A 303 -4.78 -18.45 13.22
N PHE A 304 -3.57 -18.97 13.08
CA PHE A 304 -3.01 -19.42 11.84
C PHE A 304 -2.44 -20.83 12.04
N ARG A 305 -2.85 -21.76 11.19
CA ARG A 305 -2.30 -23.11 11.16
C ARG A 305 -1.61 -23.35 9.82
N PHE A 306 -0.45 -23.99 9.87
CA PHE A 306 0.22 -24.50 8.68
C PHE A 306 0.81 -25.86 9.00
N SER A 307 0.98 -26.65 7.96
CA SER A 307 1.72 -27.90 8.01
C SER A 307 3.09 -27.63 7.41
N PHE A 308 4.12 -28.11 8.08
CA PHE A 308 5.46 -28.14 7.52
C PHE A 308 5.77 -29.62 7.28
N ASP A 309 6.05 -30.01 6.03
CA ASP A 309 6.37 -31.41 5.77
C ASP A 309 7.67 -31.77 6.49
N MET A 310 7.54 -32.59 7.54
CA MET A 310 8.65 -33.09 8.35
C MET A 310 9.00 -34.52 7.93
N SER A 311 8.79 -34.86 6.64
CA SER A 311 8.90 -36.21 6.13
C SER A 311 10.29 -36.80 6.39
N PHE A 312 10.26 -37.75 7.29
CA PHE A 312 11.17 -38.87 7.36
C PHE A 312 10.91 -39.81 6.16
N PRO A 313 11.82 -39.94 5.17
CA PRO A 313 13.00 -39.13 4.87
C PRO A 313 12.85 -38.25 3.60
N GLY A 314 13.23 -36.97 3.71
CA GLY A 314 13.48 -36.02 2.61
C GLY A 314 12.31 -35.06 2.38
N ILE A 315 12.46 -33.73 2.47
CA ILE A 315 13.29 -32.87 1.62
C ILE A 315 13.84 -31.69 2.45
N GLU A 316 15.12 -31.76 2.83
CA GLU A 316 15.95 -30.57 3.02
C GLU A 316 17.11 -30.73 2.04
N ASP A 317 17.46 -29.65 1.35
CA ASP A 317 18.40 -29.68 0.23
C ASP A 317 19.73 -30.31 0.68
N SER A 318 20.20 -31.33 -0.05
CA SER A 318 21.40 -32.11 0.28
C SER A 318 22.70 -31.29 0.34
N SER A 319 22.65 -29.99 0.02
CA SER A 319 23.74 -29.03 0.18
C SER A 319 23.97 -28.55 1.62
N ASP A 320 23.05 -28.82 2.56
CA ASP A 320 23.13 -28.37 3.96
C ASP A 320 23.39 -29.52 4.96
N GLN A 321 24.28 -30.46 4.60
CA GLN A 321 24.67 -31.56 5.49
C GLN A 321 26.19 -31.63 5.71
N ALA A 322 26.60 -31.57 6.98
CA ALA A 322 27.97 -31.85 7.39
C ALA A 322 28.17 -33.36 7.67
N PRO A 323 29.42 -33.89 7.60
CA PRO A 323 29.70 -35.28 7.96
C PRO A 323 29.31 -35.59 9.42
N GLY A 324 28.28 -36.43 9.61
CA GLY A 324 27.83 -36.90 10.93
C GLY A 324 26.39 -36.53 11.32
N GLU A 325 25.62 -35.87 10.45
CA GLU A 325 24.23 -35.47 10.74
C GLU A 325 23.21 -36.60 10.44
N ASN A 326 22.11 -36.65 11.20
CA ASN A 326 21.17 -37.78 11.26
C ASN A 326 19.79 -37.36 10.74
N ILE A 327 19.27 -38.13 9.77
CA ILE A 327 17.95 -38.01 9.11
C ILE A 327 16.72 -38.06 10.05
N ASN A 328 16.92 -38.07 11.37
CA ASN A 328 15.88 -38.30 12.37
C ASN A 328 15.38 -37.03 13.11
N VAL A 329 15.67 -35.85 12.60
CA VAL A 329 15.68 -34.62 13.38
C VAL A 329 14.72 -33.57 12.82
N VAL A 330 13.81 -33.07 13.66
CA VAL A 330 12.84 -32.01 13.32
C VAL A 330 13.35 -30.65 13.80
N ALA A 331 13.58 -29.70 12.91
CA ALA A 331 13.91 -28.31 13.26
C ALA A 331 12.66 -27.42 13.30
N TYR A 332 12.54 -26.57 14.32
CA TYR A 332 11.47 -25.57 14.34
C TYR A 332 11.72 -24.43 13.32
N PRO A 333 10.68 -23.97 12.61
CA PRO A 333 10.80 -22.91 11.61
C PRO A 333 11.04 -21.54 12.23
N ASP A 334 11.66 -20.65 11.46
CA ASP A 334 11.73 -19.22 11.75
C ASP A 334 10.65 -18.52 10.90
N VAL A 335 9.91 -17.57 11.47
CA VAL A 335 8.69 -17.03 10.82
C VAL A 335 8.73 -15.50 10.73
N ILE A 336 8.41 -14.97 9.56
CA ILE A 336 8.15 -13.55 9.33
C ILE A 336 6.66 -13.35 9.02
N VAL A 337 6.10 -12.23 9.48
CA VAL A 337 4.72 -11.83 9.17
C VAL A 337 4.72 -10.56 8.34
N LYS A 338 3.97 -10.56 7.25
CA LYS A 338 3.76 -9.43 6.35
C LYS A 338 2.32 -8.95 6.35
N VAL A 339 2.15 -7.67 6.03
CA VAL A 339 0.87 -7.10 5.57
C VAL A 339 1.09 -6.57 4.17
N THR A 340 0.28 -7.02 3.22
CA THR A 340 0.37 -6.63 1.80
C THR A 340 -0.86 -5.86 1.36
N SER A 341 -0.69 -4.85 0.51
CA SER A 341 -1.79 -4.13 -0.13
C SER A 341 -2.34 -4.92 -1.33
N LEU A 342 -3.66 -4.84 -1.57
CA LEU A 342 -4.31 -5.55 -2.68
C LEU A 342 -3.99 -5.04 -4.10
N ALA A 343 -3.48 -3.81 -4.27
CA ALA A 343 -2.98 -3.31 -5.56
C ALA A 343 -2.39 -1.88 -5.41
N PRO A 344 -1.19 -1.61 -5.96
CA PRO A 344 -0.21 -2.62 -6.38
C PRO A 344 0.13 -3.55 -5.19
N ASN A 345 0.47 -4.81 -5.47
CA ASN A 345 0.85 -5.80 -4.44
C ASN A 345 2.16 -5.39 -3.77
N THR A 346 2.08 -4.38 -2.90
CA THR A 346 3.19 -3.82 -2.15
C THR A 346 3.13 -4.33 -0.74
N VAL A 347 4.28 -4.72 -0.20
CA VAL A 347 4.43 -5.00 1.22
C VAL A 347 4.29 -3.67 1.96
N LEU A 348 3.26 -3.54 2.77
CA LEU A 348 3.02 -2.35 3.60
C LEU A 348 3.80 -2.43 4.93
N TYR A 349 3.99 -3.65 5.43
CA TYR A 349 4.69 -3.94 6.67
C TYR A 349 5.33 -5.32 6.63
N GLU A 350 6.50 -5.45 7.26
CA GLU A 350 7.17 -6.71 7.53
C GLU A 350 7.65 -6.73 8.99
N SER A 351 7.38 -7.82 9.71
CA SER A 351 7.86 -8.00 11.07
C SER A 351 9.34 -8.38 11.10
N ALA A 352 10.01 -8.13 12.23
CA ALA A 352 11.24 -8.86 12.52
C ALA A 352 10.95 -10.37 12.60
N PRO A 353 11.94 -11.24 12.31
CA PRO A 353 11.75 -12.68 12.33
C PRO A 353 11.55 -13.21 13.75
N TYR A 354 10.60 -14.14 13.89
CA TYR A 354 10.39 -14.92 15.09
C TYR A 354 11.11 -16.26 14.93
N TYR A 355 12.22 -16.42 15.66
CA TYR A 355 13.05 -17.60 15.53
C TYR A 355 12.53 -18.81 16.32
N ASN A 356 12.73 -20.01 15.76
CA ASN A 356 12.63 -21.30 16.43
C ASN A 356 11.23 -21.54 17.02
N ILE A 357 10.20 -21.40 16.18
CA ILE A 357 8.80 -21.41 16.57
C ILE A 357 8.32 -22.84 16.86
N PRO A 358 7.91 -23.14 18.11
CA PRO A 358 7.38 -24.46 18.44
C PRO A 358 6.00 -24.68 17.78
N ASN A 359 5.55 -25.95 17.72
CA ASN A 359 4.25 -26.36 17.17
C ASN A 359 3.05 -25.55 17.66
N LYS A 360 3.15 -24.91 18.84
CA LYS A 360 2.14 -23.95 19.30
C LYS A 360 2.83 -22.73 19.89
N LYS A 361 2.61 -21.55 19.29
CA LYS A 361 3.23 -20.30 19.72
C LYS A 361 2.24 -19.14 19.72
N ARG A 362 2.28 -18.35 20.80
CA ARG A 362 1.64 -17.04 20.82
C ARG A 362 2.58 -15.97 20.25
N ILE A 363 2.14 -15.25 19.24
CA ILE A 363 2.83 -14.11 18.64
C ILE A 363 1.88 -12.91 18.63
N ASN A 364 2.15 -11.90 19.45
CA ASN A 364 1.42 -10.64 19.35
C ASN A 364 2.18 -9.71 18.40
N LEU A 365 1.45 -9.05 17.51
CA LEU A 365 2.00 -8.15 16.49
C LEU A 365 1.56 -6.71 16.79
N CYS A 366 2.45 -5.76 16.57
CA CYS A 366 2.14 -4.36 16.66
C CYS A 366 2.50 -3.72 15.32
N LEU A 367 1.52 -3.16 14.63
CA LEU A 367 1.65 -2.57 13.30
C LEU A 367 1.70 -1.04 13.40
N PRO A 368 2.57 -0.35 12.66
CA PRO A 368 2.56 1.11 12.66
C PRO A 368 1.30 1.65 11.98
N LYS A 369 0.49 2.42 12.72
CA LYS A 369 -0.76 3.03 12.23
C LYS A 369 -0.55 3.97 11.03
N SER A 370 0.65 4.48 10.84
CA SER A 370 1.01 5.32 9.69
C SER A 370 1.11 4.55 8.37
N GLN A 371 1.41 3.25 8.42
CA GLN A 371 1.57 2.40 7.23
C GLN A 371 0.34 1.51 6.99
N ILE A 372 -0.29 1.04 8.06
CA ILE A 372 -1.45 0.15 8.01
C ILE A 372 -2.69 0.94 8.38
N GLN A 373 -3.57 1.17 7.39
CA GLN A 373 -4.91 1.70 7.63
C GLN A 373 -5.88 0.51 7.75
N PRO A 374 -6.66 0.42 8.83
CA PRO A 374 -7.66 -0.63 8.94
C PRO A 374 -8.68 -0.48 7.81
N SER A 375 -9.10 -1.60 7.22
CA SER A 375 -10.19 -1.59 6.26
C SER A 375 -11.49 -1.23 7.00
N SER A 376 -11.93 0.02 6.88
CA SER A 376 -13.29 0.34 7.33
C SER A 376 -14.27 -0.23 6.31
N ALA A 377 -15.01 -1.27 6.70
CA ALA A 377 -16.30 -1.52 6.07
C ALA A 377 -17.08 -0.21 6.15
N CYS A 378 -17.42 0.33 4.99
CA CYS A 378 -17.93 1.67 4.85
C CYS A 378 -19.25 1.80 5.64
N PHE A 379 -19.31 2.70 6.63
CA PHE A 379 -20.49 2.95 7.48
C PHE A 379 -21.13 4.29 7.08
N ASN A 380 -22.39 4.29 6.62
CA ASN A 380 -23.17 5.51 6.32
C ASN A 380 -22.45 6.57 5.46
N GLY A 381 -21.72 6.13 4.44
CA GLY A 381 -21.01 7.00 3.48
C GLY A 381 -21.66 7.03 2.11
N ASN A 382 -21.18 7.94 1.26
CA ASN A 382 -21.65 8.07 -0.12
C ASN A 382 -21.26 6.85 -0.97
N LEU A 383 -22.05 6.55 -2.02
CA LEU A 383 -21.69 5.57 -3.03
C LEU A 383 -20.35 5.89 -3.68
N ILE A 384 -20.03 7.17 -3.92
CA ILE A 384 -18.69 7.64 -4.26
C ILE A 384 -18.17 8.45 -3.07
N GLY A 385 -17.41 7.80 -2.19
CA GLY A 385 -16.95 8.38 -0.92
C GLY A 385 -15.50 8.89 -0.96
N SER A 386 -14.62 8.18 -1.68
CA SER A 386 -13.23 8.60 -1.87
C SER A 386 -12.69 8.17 -3.23
N LEU A 387 -11.64 8.87 -3.65
CA LEU A 387 -10.87 8.60 -4.85
C LEU A 387 -9.40 8.43 -4.41
N GLY A 388 -8.94 7.18 -4.40
CA GLY A 388 -7.73 6.80 -3.65
C GLY A 388 -7.88 7.13 -2.15
N ASN A 389 -6.87 7.78 -1.57
CA ASN A 389 -6.88 8.25 -0.18
C ASN A 389 -7.60 9.61 0.00
N VAL A 390 -8.10 10.21 -1.08
CA VAL A 390 -8.80 11.50 -1.00
C VAL A 390 -10.27 11.26 -0.73
N PHE A 391 -10.67 11.43 0.53
CA PHE A 391 -12.08 11.52 0.93
C PHE A 391 -12.68 12.80 0.33
N ILE A 392 -13.63 12.66 -0.59
CA ILE A 392 -14.23 13.81 -1.27
C ILE A 392 -15.33 14.48 -0.44
N GLY A 393 -15.90 13.77 0.54
CA GLY A 393 -16.89 14.31 1.46
C GLY A 393 -18.18 14.76 0.76
N GLY A 394 -18.88 15.73 1.37
CA GLY A 394 -20.12 16.32 0.86
C GLY A 394 -21.31 15.36 0.79
N ASN A 395 -22.46 15.87 0.33
CA ASN A 395 -23.69 15.10 0.16
C ASN A 395 -23.68 14.32 -1.16
N GLN A 396 -24.17 13.09 -1.14
CA GLN A 396 -24.41 12.26 -2.33
C GLN A 396 -25.34 12.97 -3.34
N ASN A 397 -25.00 12.91 -4.62
CA ASN A 397 -25.84 13.45 -5.70
C ASN A 397 -26.85 12.38 -6.15
N THR A 398 -27.87 12.15 -5.32
CA THR A 398 -28.89 11.10 -5.52
C THR A 398 -29.79 11.33 -6.73
N THR A 399 -29.82 12.54 -7.27
CA THR A 399 -30.64 12.92 -8.43
C THR A 399 -29.87 12.87 -9.75
N ALA A 400 -28.56 12.60 -9.71
CA ALA A 400 -27.67 12.74 -10.87
C ALA A 400 -27.81 14.12 -11.56
N SER A 401 -27.91 15.17 -10.75
CA SER A 401 -28.08 16.55 -11.20
C SER A 401 -26.77 17.19 -11.62
N PHE A 402 -26.79 17.94 -12.72
CA PHE A 402 -25.66 18.75 -13.20
C PHE A 402 -25.57 20.14 -12.54
N PHE A 403 -26.50 20.49 -11.64
CA PHE A 403 -26.44 21.77 -10.94
C PHE A 403 -25.13 21.85 -10.12
N PRO A 404 -24.39 22.98 -10.17
CA PRO A 404 -23.10 23.10 -9.50
C PRO A 404 -23.13 22.71 -8.02
N SER A 405 -24.17 23.11 -7.28
CA SER A 405 -24.34 22.77 -5.86
C SER A 405 -24.50 21.27 -5.57
N GLN A 406 -24.88 20.46 -6.56
CA GLN A 406 -25.01 18.99 -6.43
C GLN A 406 -23.74 18.25 -6.88
N LEU A 407 -22.90 18.90 -7.69
CA LEU A 407 -21.61 18.35 -8.13
C LEU A 407 -20.47 18.70 -7.17
N HIS A 408 -20.61 19.78 -6.42
CA HIS A 408 -19.63 20.22 -5.44
C HIS A 408 -19.57 19.24 -4.26
N ARG A 409 -18.36 18.78 -3.91
CA ARG A 409 -18.11 18.00 -2.68
C ARG A 409 -17.08 18.72 -1.83
N ASN A 410 -17.52 19.12 -0.63
CA ASN A 410 -16.69 19.77 0.34
C ASN A 410 -16.79 19.01 1.67
N GLY A 411 -15.65 18.60 2.21
CA GLY A 411 -15.58 17.88 3.47
C GLY A 411 -14.17 17.37 3.75
N PHE A 412 -13.88 17.06 5.02
CA PHE A 412 -12.58 16.55 5.45
C PHE A 412 -11.38 17.44 5.06
N ASN A 413 -11.59 18.75 4.90
CA ASN A 413 -10.62 19.71 4.34
C ASN A 413 -10.18 19.39 2.89
N ASN A 414 -11.00 18.67 2.14
CA ASN A 414 -10.85 18.51 0.69
C ASN A 414 -12.02 19.18 -0.02
N ASP A 415 -11.79 19.58 -1.27
CA ASP A 415 -12.77 20.30 -2.05
C ASP A 415 -12.72 19.87 -3.52
N LEU A 416 -13.73 19.10 -3.94
CA LEU A 416 -13.97 18.71 -5.32
C LEU A 416 -14.98 19.68 -5.93
N GLU A 417 -14.50 20.55 -6.80
CA GLU A 417 -15.32 21.56 -7.45
C GLU A 417 -16.31 20.95 -8.46
N PRO A 418 -17.39 21.68 -8.83
CA PRO A 418 -18.27 21.29 -9.94
C PRO A 418 -17.55 21.13 -11.28
N SER A 419 -16.40 21.79 -11.43
CA SER A 419 -15.50 21.65 -12.59
C SER A 419 -14.76 20.30 -12.61
N GLY A 420 -14.73 19.60 -11.49
CA GLY A 420 -14.03 18.34 -11.25
C GLY A 420 -12.56 18.49 -10.85
N LYS A 421 -12.07 19.72 -10.63
CA LYS A 421 -10.76 19.98 -10.03
C LYS A 421 -10.81 19.67 -8.54
N ILE A 422 -9.71 19.15 -7.99
CA ILE A 422 -9.61 18.76 -6.58
C ILE A 422 -8.56 19.60 -5.85
N SER A 423 -8.92 20.11 -4.68
CA SER A 423 -7.98 20.62 -3.68
C SER A 423 -7.96 19.67 -2.49
N VAL A 424 -6.78 19.22 -2.10
CA VAL A 424 -6.54 18.25 -1.03
C VAL A 424 -5.77 18.94 0.08
N ASN A 425 -6.41 19.17 1.22
CA ASN A 425 -5.76 19.73 2.41
C ASN A 425 -5.91 18.82 3.65
N SER A 426 -6.62 17.69 3.51
CA SER A 426 -6.74 16.68 4.55
C SER A 426 -5.41 15.99 4.85
N SER A 427 -5.06 15.89 6.13
CA SER A 427 -3.91 15.07 6.56
C SER A 427 -4.14 13.58 6.30
N LEU A 428 -5.40 13.13 6.16
CA LEU A 428 -5.76 11.74 5.89
C LEU A 428 -5.34 11.27 4.50
N ALA A 429 -5.19 12.19 3.54
CA ALA A 429 -4.77 11.85 2.18
C ALA A 429 -3.27 11.54 2.09
N GLY A 430 -2.47 12.03 3.04
CA GLY A 430 -1.00 11.89 3.04
C GLY A 430 -0.25 12.89 2.15
N PHE A 431 -0.96 13.79 1.47
CA PHE A 431 -0.38 14.85 0.64
C PHE A 431 -1.28 16.09 0.62
N LYS A 432 -0.74 17.21 0.10
CA LYS A 432 -1.48 18.45 -0.10
C LYS A 432 -1.27 18.99 -1.50
N VAL A 433 -2.34 19.47 -2.12
CA VAL A 433 -2.30 20.15 -3.43
C VAL A 433 -3.58 20.95 -3.61
N ASP A 434 -3.48 22.17 -4.14
CA ASP A 434 -4.65 22.96 -4.51
C ASP A 434 -4.88 22.88 -6.02
N CYS A 435 -6.11 22.63 -6.46
CA CYS A 435 -6.50 22.71 -7.87
C CYS A 435 -5.75 21.76 -8.81
N ALA A 436 -5.69 20.48 -8.43
CA ALA A 436 -5.15 19.42 -9.26
C ALA A 436 -6.20 18.83 -10.21
N ALA A 437 -5.71 18.32 -11.36
CA ALA A 437 -6.48 17.45 -12.24
C ALA A 437 -6.39 16.00 -11.76
N TRP A 438 -7.33 15.18 -12.20
CA TRP A 438 -7.28 13.73 -12.06
C TRP A 438 -6.55 13.07 -13.24
N GLY A 439 -5.75 12.03 -12.99
CA GLY A 439 -5.08 11.28 -14.05
C GLY A 439 -4.63 9.89 -13.64
N GLY A 440 -4.30 9.07 -14.63
CA GLY A 440 -3.89 7.68 -14.44
C GLY A 440 -5.06 6.77 -14.04
N THR A 441 -4.80 5.85 -13.10
CA THR A 441 -5.78 4.92 -12.54
C THR A 441 -6.28 5.45 -11.21
N ILE A 442 -7.60 5.64 -11.10
CA ILE A 442 -8.25 6.14 -9.88
C ILE A 442 -8.99 4.98 -9.20
N ASP A 443 -8.65 4.70 -7.95
CA ASP A 443 -9.38 3.74 -7.13
C ASP A 443 -10.66 4.41 -6.60
N MET A 444 -11.81 4.04 -7.16
CA MET A 444 -13.11 4.52 -6.68
C MET A 444 -13.58 3.67 -5.51
N THR A 445 -13.84 4.35 -4.40
CA THR A 445 -14.23 3.72 -3.13
C THR A 445 -15.49 4.38 -2.58
N GLY A 446 -16.36 3.61 -1.95
CA GLY A 446 -17.56 4.13 -1.30
C GLY A 446 -18.41 3.05 -0.64
N CYS A 447 -19.58 3.43 -0.12
CA CYS A 447 -20.48 2.52 0.60
C CYS A 447 -21.61 2.06 -0.32
N MET A 448 -21.66 0.76 -0.63
CA MET A 448 -22.82 0.14 -1.27
C MET A 448 -23.56 -0.82 -0.33
N TYR A 449 -23.02 -1.01 0.88
CA TYR A 449 -23.60 -1.76 1.97
C TYR A 449 -23.68 -0.86 3.21
N ASP A 450 -24.75 -0.98 3.97
CA ASP A 450 -24.98 -0.23 5.19
C ASP A 450 -25.17 -1.22 6.34
N VAL A 451 -24.19 -1.28 7.24
CA VAL A 451 -24.21 -2.20 8.38
C VAL A 451 -25.31 -1.87 9.40
N SER A 452 -25.89 -0.65 9.35
CA SER A 452 -27.03 -0.28 10.21
C SER A 452 -28.37 -0.82 9.68
N LYS A 453 -28.40 -1.25 8.42
CA LYS A 453 -29.57 -1.84 7.76
C LYS A 453 -29.54 -3.37 7.88
N THR A 454 -30.73 -3.98 7.95
CA THR A 454 -30.87 -5.44 7.88
C THR A 454 -30.42 -5.98 6.51
N ALA A 455 -30.18 -7.29 6.41
CA ALA A 455 -29.87 -7.94 5.13
C ALA A 455 -30.94 -7.70 4.05
N ALA A 456 -32.22 -7.65 4.43
CA ALA A 456 -33.34 -7.39 3.52
C ALA A 456 -33.40 -5.92 3.06
N GLN A 457 -32.97 -4.99 3.90
CA GLN A 457 -32.88 -3.57 3.58
C GLN A 457 -31.66 -3.23 2.71
N ASN A 458 -30.58 -4.02 2.78
CA ASN A 458 -29.42 -3.93 1.91
C ASN A 458 -29.71 -4.50 0.51
N LYS A 459 -30.44 -3.73 -0.31
CA LYS A 459 -30.99 -4.18 -1.60
C LYS A 459 -30.03 -4.13 -2.78
N ILE A 460 -28.97 -3.32 -2.74
CA ILE A 460 -28.05 -3.14 -3.88
C ILE A 460 -27.26 -4.43 -4.09
N LYS A 461 -27.62 -5.23 -5.12
CA LYS A 461 -26.87 -6.43 -5.53
C LYS A 461 -25.91 -6.15 -6.69
N TRP A 462 -26.32 -5.25 -7.58
CA TRP A 462 -25.57 -4.88 -8.77
C TRP A 462 -25.39 -3.37 -8.82
N TYR A 463 -24.35 -2.92 -9.49
CA TYR A 463 -24.21 -1.51 -9.85
C TYR A 463 -23.67 -1.35 -11.27
N THR A 464 -23.93 -0.18 -11.84
CA THR A 464 -23.31 0.24 -13.10
C THR A 464 -22.53 1.52 -12.86
N ILE A 465 -21.51 1.75 -13.69
CA ILE A 465 -20.77 3.01 -13.72
C ILE A 465 -20.89 3.58 -15.12
N ARG A 466 -21.26 4.85 -15.22
CA ARG A 466 -21.40 5.58 -16.47
C ARG A 466 -20.50 6.81 -16.43
N ILE A 467 -19.91 7.13 -17.57
CA ILE A 467 -19.09 8.32 -17.75
C ILE A 467 -19.58 9.13 -18.94
N LYS A 468 -19.55 10.45 -18.80
CA LYS A 468 -19.97 11.39 -19.83
C LYS A 468 -19.05 12.59 -19.82
N ARG A 469 -18.56 12.99 -20.99
CA ARG A 469 -17.80 14.23 -21.13
C ARG A 469 -18.74 15.43 -21.06
N SER A 470 -18.36 16.48 -20.35
CA SER A 470 -19.12 17.74 -20.36
C SER A 470 -19.27 18.28 -21.78
N GLY A 471 -20.45 18.81 -22.10
CA GLY A 471 -20.81 19.29 -23.44
C GLY A 471 -21.12 18.20 -24.48
N THR A 472 -21.05 16.91 -24.12
CA THR A 472 -21.46 15.81 -25.02
C THR A 472 -22.86 15.29 -24.67
N ILE A 473 -23.47 14.50 -25.56
CA ILE A 473 -24.82 13.94 -25.36
C ILE A 473 -24.78 12.55 -24.69
N PRO A 474 -24.10 11.53 -25.24
CA PRO A 474 -24.27 10.16 -24.76
C PRO A 474 -23.52 9.91 -23.45
N TRP A 475 -24.19 9.19 -22.54
CA TRP A 475 -23.52 8.46 -21.48
C TRP A 475 -22.91 7.19 -22.04
N VAL A 476 -21.70 6.84 -21.58
CA VAL A 476 -21.02 5.61 -21.92
C VAL A 476 -20.89 4.75 -20.67
N PHE A 477 -21.22 3.47 -20.76
CA PHE A 477 -20.99 2.54 -19.66
C PHE A 477 -19.50 2.21 -19.54
N VAL A 478 -19.01 2.19 -18.31
CA VAL A 478 -17.67 1.70 -17.98
C VAL A 478 -17.67 0.17 -18.11
N SER A 479 -16.83 -0.35 -18.99
CA SER A 479 -16.66 -1.78 -19.25
C SER A 479 -15.28 -2.32 -18.83
N GLN A 480 -14.58 -1.60 -17.95
CA GLN A 480 -13.26 -2.03 -17.46
C GLN A 480 -13.42 -3.20 -16.50
N ASN A 481 -12.64 -4.27 -16.72
CA ASN A 481 -12.64 -5.39 -15.79
C ASN A 481 -12.12 -4.96 -14.41
N TYR A 482 -12.90 -5.26 -13.38
CA TYR A 482 -12.49 -5.10 -11.99
C TYR A 482 -12.48 -6.47 -11.33
N LYS A 483 -11.38 -6.77 -10.63
CA LYS A 483 -11.19 -8.00 -9.88
C LYS A 483 -10.99 -7.68 -8.41
N HIS A 484 -11.47 -8.57 -7.57
CA HIS A 484 -11.20 -8.55 -6.15
C HIS A 484 -10.82 -9.96 -5.69
N PRO A 485 -9.88 -10.13 -4.76
CA PRO A 485 -9.49 -11.47 -4.33
C PRO A 485 -10.47 -12.07 -3.34
N ARG A 486 -10.59 -13.40 -3.42
CA ARG A 486 -11.24 -14.23 -2.42
C ARG A 486 -10.20 -14.90 -1.55
N TYR A 487 -10.52 -15.02 -0.27
CA TYR A 487 -9.62 -15.57 0.74
C TYR A 487 -9.27 -17.04 0.44
N SER A 488 -10.26 -17.89 0.12
CA SER A 488 -10.06 -19.31 -0.20
C SER A 488 -9.21 -19.58 -1.44
N LYS A 489 -8.98 -18.57 -2.29
CA LYS A 489 -8.24 -18.72 -3.55
C LYS A 489 -6.86 -18.05 -3.52
N ARG A 490 -6.49 -17.40 -2.43
CA ARG A 490 -5.31 -16.52 -2.38
C ARG A 490 -3.99 -17.24 -2.65
N ASN A 491 -3.88 -18.50 -2.26
CA ASN A 491 -2.66 -19.29 -2.45
C ASN A 491 -2.64 -20.06 -3.78
N LEU A 492 -3.66 -19.90 -4.63
CA LEU A 492 -3.65 -20.52 -5.95
C LEU A 492 -2.59 -19.85 -6.84
N PRO A 493 -1.73 -20.64 -7.52
CA PRO A 493 -0.74 -20.08 -8.43
C PRO A 493 -1.39 -19.17 -9.49
N ASN A 494 -0.80 -17.99 -9.69
CA ASN A 494 -1.26 -16.97 -10.65
C ASN A 494 -2.65 -16.36 -10.36
N TYR A 495 -3.20 -16.55 -9.16
CA TYR A 495 -4.48 -15.93 -8.78
C TYR A 495 -4.34 -14.43 -8.57
N ASN A 496 -5.15 -13.65 -9.29
CA ASN A 496 -5.18 -12.19 -9.22
C ASN A 496 -6.59 -11.64 -8.88
N GLY A 497 -7.46 -12.50 -8.36
CA GLY A 497 -8.84 -12.15 -8.01
C GLY A 497 -9.91 -12.73 -8.92
N ASP A 498 -11.12 -12.81 -8.38
CA ASP A 498 -12.34 -13.15 -9.10
C ASP A 498 -12.95 -11.88 -9.72
N ASP A 499 -13.64 -12.04 -10.85
CA ASP A 499 -14.27 -10.91 -11.53
C ASP A 499 -15.43 -10.35 -10.70
N VAL A 500 -15.37 -9.04 -10.46
CA VAL A 500 -16.48 -8.24 -9.93
C VAL A 500 -17.35 -7.70 -11.07
N GLY A 501 -16.75 -7.51 -12.24
CA GLY A 501 -17.44 -7.16 -13.49
C GLY A 501 -16.44 -6.71 -14.57
N PRO A 502 -16.92 -6.32 -15.76
CA PRO A 502 -18.32 -6.21 -16.13
C PRO A 502 -18.94 -7.58 -16.47
N PHE A 503 -20.18 -7.77 -16.04
CA PHE A 503 -21.07 -8.87 -16.44
C PHE A 503 -22.17 -8.32 -17.34
N TYR A 504 -22.46 -9.02 -18.44
CA TYR A 504 -23.51 -8.67 -19.41
C TYR A 504 -24.75 -9.58 -19.30
N SER A 505 -24.67 -10.65 -18.51
CA SER A 505 -25.78 -11.60 -18.32
C SER A 505 -26.92 -11.03 -17.49
N GLN A 506 -26.69 -9.96 -16.72
CA GLN A 506 -27.72 -9.34 -15.90
C GLN A 506 -28.52 -8.31 -16.71
N LEU A 507 -29.84 -8.45 -16.74
CA LEU A 507 -30.74 -7.47 -17.33
C LEU A 507 -31.11 -6.41 -16.28
N LEU A 508 -30.89 -5.13 -16.60
CA LEU A 508 -31.11 -3.99 -15.70
C LEU A 508 -32.08 -2.97 -16.31
N LYS A 509 -33.01 -2.44 -15.52
CA LYS A 509 -33.93 -1.36 -15.91
C LYS A 509 -33.25 -0.01 -15.77
N VAL A 510 -32.37 0.31 -16.71
CA VAL A 510 -31.63 1.58 -16.72
C VAL A 510 -32.57 2.74 -17.05
N ASP A 511 -32.45 3.85 -16.32
CA ASP A 511 -33.20 5.10 -16.52
C ASP A 511 -34.73 4.92 -16.63
N GLY A 512 -35.29 3.94 -15.91
CA GLY A 512 -36.74 3.64 -15.90
C GLY A 512 -37.26 2.95 -17.16
N GLY A 513 -36.38 2.60 -18.10
CA GLY A 513 -36.71 1.88 -19.33
C GLY A 513 -36.91 0.37 -19.14
N PRO A 514 -37.11 -0.36 -20.26
CA PRO A 514 -37.13 -1.83 -20.24
C PRO A 514 -35.79 -2.40 -19.76
N ALA A 515 -35.81 -3.65 -19.30
CA ALA A 515 -34.60 -4.32 -18.84
C ALA A 515 -33.65 -4.60 -20.02
N VAL A 516 -32.40 -4.15 -19.91
CA VAL A 516 -31.37 -4.25 -20.96
C VAL A 516 -30.09 -4.88 -20.44
N SER A 517 -29.34 -5.55 -21.32
CA SER A 517 -28.00 -6.06 -21.03
C SER A 517 -26.99 -4.92 -21.17
N VAL A 518 -26.32 -4.59 -20.06
CA VAL A 518 -25.31 -3.52 -19.98
C VAL A 518 -24.16 -3.99 -19.06
N PRO A 519 -22.98 -3.36 -19.11
CA PRO A 519 -21.90 -3.64 -18.17
C PRO A 519 -22.35 -3.43 -16.71
N ALA A 520 -22.51 -4.53 -15.97
CA ALA A 520 -22.90 -4.54 -14.56
C ALA A 520 -21.82 -5.15 -13.68
N TYR A 521 -21.74 -4.72 -12.43
CA TYR A 521 -20.75 -5.18 -11.46
C TYR A 521 -21.45 -5.66 -10.18
N ARG A 522 -20.89 -6.66 -9.52
CA ARG A 522 -21.40 -7.23 -8.27
C ARG A 522 -21.06 -6.33 -7.10
N ASN A 523 -22.03 -6.07 -6.23
CA ASN A 523 -21.76 -5.42 -4.95
C ASN A 523 -21.10 -6.42 -3.99
N ILE A 524 -19.77 -6.51 -4.03
CA ILE A 524 -18.99 -7.42 -3.19
C ILE A 524 -19.08 -7.11 -1.69
N GLN A 525 -19.40 -5.86 -1.30
CA GLN A 525 -19.65 -5.51 0.09
C GLN A 525 -20.91 -6.22 0.61
N ARG A 526 -21.96 -6.25 -0.21
CA ARG A 526 -23.17 -7.03 0.11
C ARG A 526 -22.90 -8.52 0.01
N GLU A 527 -22.20 -8.99 -1.03
CA GLU A 527 -21.93 -10.43 -1.17
C GLU A 527 -21.13 -10.96 0.03
N MET A 528 -20.19 -10.19 0.57
CA MET A 528 -19.43 -10.56 1.77
C MET A 528 -20.30 -10.60 3.03
N ASN A 529 -21.15 -9.60 3.23
CA ASN A 529 -21.92 -9.45 4.48
C ASN A 529 -23.29 -10.17 4.48
N VAL A 530 -23.84 -10.47 3.30
CA VAL A 530 -25.21 -11.02 3.14
C VAL A 530 -25.24 -12.31 2.32
N ASP A 531 -24.38 -12.47 1.31
CA ASP A 531 -24.36 -13.68 0.48
C ASP A 531 -23.23 -14.66 0.87
N HIS A 532 -22.41 -14.28 1.87
CA HIS A 532 -21.31 -15.04 2.45
C HIS A 532 -20.20 -15.41 1.48
N ILE A 533 -19.97 -14.59 0.46
CA ILE A 533 -18.81 -14.80 -0.40
C ILE A 533 -17.55 -14.32 0.35
N ASP A 534 -16.52 -15.14 0.35
CA ASP A 534 -15.27 -14.96 1.08
C ASP A 534 -14.32 -13.93 0.42
N TRP A 535 -14.86 -12.79 0.00
CA TRP A 535 -14.07 -11.65 -0.45
C TRP A 535 -13.10 -11.20 0.65
N ILE A 536 -11.88 -10.81 0.27
CA ILE A 536 -10.92 -10.27 1.22
C ILE A 536 -11.41 -8.91 1.73
N PRO A 537 -11.38 -8.65 3.05
CA PRO A 537 -11.91 -7.40 3.60
C PRO A 537 -11.02 -6.19 3.31
N ASP A 538 -9.73 -6.37 3.00
CA ASP A 538 -8.84 -5.27 2.62
C ASP A 538 -9.40 -4.52 1.41
N LYS A 539 -9.45 -3.19 1.51
CA LYS A 539 -10.05 -2.30 0.50
C LYS A 539 -11.39 -2.79 -0.08
N ILE A 540 -12.24 -3.49 0.67
CA ILE A 540 -13.56 -3.98 0.18
C ILE A 540 -14.48 -2.84 -0.26
N GLY A 541 -14.24 -1.61 0.25
CA GLY A 541 -14.89 -0.39 -0.20
C GLY A 541 -14.58 0.00 -1.65
N ARG A 542 -13.43 -0.45 -2.20
CA ARG A 542 -13.02 -0.19 -3.58
C ARG A 542 -13.81 -1.08 -4.51
N TYR A 543 -14.57 -0.47 -5.41
CA TYR A 543 -15.41 -1.19 -6.36
C TYR A 543 -15.03 -0.92 -7.82
N MET A 544 -14.09 -0.02 -8.10
CA MET A 544 -13.58 0.22 -9.44
C MET A 544 -12.17 0.77 -9.42
N GLN A 545 -11.34 0.36 -10.39
CA GLN A 545 -10.08 1.01 -10.72
C GLN A 545 -10.22 1.68 -12.09
N LEU A 546 -10.64 2.94 -12.09
CA LEU A 546 -10.98 3.67 -13.30
C LEU A 546 -9.72 4.16 -14.00
N ARG A 547 -9.35 3.53 -15.13
CA ARG A 547 -8.30 4.07 -16.01
C ARG A 547 -8.84 5.24 -16.81
N THR A 548 -8.39 6.44 -16.47
CA THR A 548 -8.91 7.68 -17.06
C THR A 548 -8.49 7.89 -18.52
N SER A 549 -7.34 7.35 -18.94
CA SER A 549 -6.79 7.46 -20.30
C SER A 549 -7.62 6.76 -21.38
N ILE A 550 -8.59 5.92 -20.97
CA ILE A 550 -9.56 5.29 -21.87
C ILE A 550 -10.64 6.29 -22.29
N TYR A 551 -11.03 7.20 -21.39
CA TYR A 551 -12.19 8.07 -21.58
C TYR A 551 -11.85 9.49 -22.01
N ASP A 552 -10.61 9.92 -21.82
CA ASP A 552 -10.18 11.26 -22.23
C ASP A 552 -9.85 11.38 -23.72
N LYS A 553 -10.18 10.36 -24.53
CA LYS A 553 -9.99 10.38 -25.98
C LYS A 553 -11.22 10.91 -26.72
N VAL A 554 -11.03 11.91 -27.56
CA VAL A 554 -12.03 12.43 -28.50
C VAL A 554 -11.46 12.30 -29.90
N GLN A 555 -12.10 11.50 -30.75
CA GLN A 555 -11.60 11.18 -32.10
C GLN A 555 -10.15 10.63 -32.08
N GLY A 556 -9.83 9.79 -31.08
CA GLY A 556 -8.50 9.18 -30.92
C GLY A 556 -7.47 10.06 -30.19
N GLU A 557 -7.72 11.37 -30.05
CA GLU A 557 -6.81 12.29 -29.38
C GLU A 557 -7.16 12.46 -27.91
N THR A 558 -6.17 12.40 -27.03
CA THR A 558 -6.32 12.80 -25.62
C THR A 558 -6.72 14.27 -25.57
N LYS A 559 -7.87 14.58 -24.96
CA LYS A 559 -8.36 15.95 -24.75
C LYS A 559 -8.75 16.11 -23.29
N PRO A 560 -7.96 16.83 -22.47
CA PRO A 560 -8.34 17.14 -21.09
C PRO A 560 -9.71 17.82 -20.98
N GLY A 561 -10.38 17.67 -19.83
CA GLY A 561 -11.65 18.33 -19.56
C GLY A 561 -12.46 17.70 -18.43
N THR A 562 -13.64 18.25 -18.18
CA THR A 562 -14.58 17.75 -17.16
C THR A 562 -15.38 16.55 -17.67
N PHE A 563 -15.41 15.50 -16.86
CA PHE A 563 -16.20 14.30 -17.06
C PHE A 563 -17.10 14.07 -15.86
N TYR A 564 -18.36 13.71 -16.11
CA TYR A 564 -19.29 13.29 -15.09
C TYR A 564 -19.21 11.78 -14.94
N VAL A 565 -18.97 11.31 -13.73
CA VAL A 565 -18.98 9.89 -13.38
C VAL A 565 -20.18 9.63 -12.50
N ARG A 566 -21.03 8.70 -12.94
CA ARG A 566 -22.28 8.33 -12.27
C ARG A 566 -22.23 6.85 -11.90
N VAL A 567 -22.66 6.53 -10.68
CA VAL A 567 -22.85 5.17 -10.18
C VAL A 567 -24.31 4.98 -9.85
N ASP A 568 -24.91 3.89 -10.33
CA ASP A 568 -26.31 3.52 -10.07
C ASP A 568 -26.38 2.09 -9.52
N GLY A 569 -27.15 1.88 -8.45
CA GLY A 569 -27.36 0.60 -7.78
C GLY A 569 -28.70 -0.05 -8.10
N TYR A 570 -28.69 -1.36 -8.24
CA TYR A 570 -29.83 -2.18 -8.65
C TYR A 570 -30.04 -3.38 -7.72
N ASP A 571 -31.29 -3.81 -7.58
CA ASP A 571 -31.67 -4.99 -6.82
C ASP A 571 -31.39 -6.31 -7.59
N GLY A 572 -31.70 -7.45 -6.97
CA GLY A 572 -31.52 -8.77 -7.61
C GLY A 572 -32.39 -9.02 -8.84
N ASN A 573 -33.48 -8.26 -9.00
CA ASN A 573 -34.39 -8.32 -10.15
C ASN A 573 -34.02 -7.29 -11.23
N GLY A 574 -32.93 -6.53 -11.04
CA GLY A 574 -32.48 -5.49 -11.95
C GLY A 574 -33.27 -4.19 -11.88
N ASN A 575 -34.08 -3.96 -10.85
CA ASN A 575 -34.75 -2.67 -10.65
C ASN A 575 -33.81 -1.68 -9.93
N PRO A 576 -33.89 -0.37 -10.23
CA PRO A 576 -33.11 0.64 -9.51
C PRO A 576 -33.50 0.69 -8.03
N VAL A 577 -32.51 0.78 -7.15
CA VAL A 577 -32.73 0.95 -5.70
C VAL A 577 -32.87 2.44 -5.38
N ALA A 578 -33.87 2.82 -4.58
CA ALA A 578 -34.08 4.20 -4.19
C ALA A 578 -32.84 4.79 -3.48
N ASN A 579 -32.47 6.02 -3.84
CA ASN A 579 -31.26 6.72 -3.37
C ASN A 579 -29.94 6.02 -3.66
N ALA A 580 -29.92 4.95 -4.47
CA ALA A 580 -28.70 4.26 -4.88
C ALA A 580 -28.10 4.89 -6.13
N THR A 581 -28.05 6.22 -6.20
CA THR A 581 -27.45 6.97 -7.31
C THR A 581 -26.45 7.95 -6.76
N ASP A 582 -25.30 8.07 -7.39
CA ASP A 582 -24.34 9.11 -7.08
C ASP A 582 -23.63 9.60 -8.33
N MET A 583 -23.32 10.90 -8.36
CA MET A 583 -22.65 11.54 -9.48
C MET A 583 -21.66 12.60 -8.99
N ILE A 584 -20.48 12.58 -9.59
CA ILE A 584 -19.42 13.56 -9.35
C ILE A 584 -18.86 14.08 -10.68
N ALA A 585 -18.18 15.22 -10.63
CA ALA A 585 -17.36 15.72 -11.73
C ALA A 585 -15.89 15.39 -11.48
N LEU A 586 -15.16 15.00 -12.53
CA LEU A 586 -13.71 14.81 -12.53
C LEU A 586 -13.11 15.61 -13.69
N TYR A 587 -12.15 16.48 -13.41
CA TYR A 587 -11.35 17.10 -14.46
C TYR A 587 -10.21 16.15 -14.82
N ILE A 588 -10.32 15.42 -15.92
CA ILE A 588 -9.35 14.42 -16.33
C ILE A 588 -8.30 15.07 -17.25
N HIS A 589 -7.01 14.85 -16.96
CA HIS A 589 -5.92 15.38 -17.78
C HIS A 589 -4.70 14.44 -17.86
N ASN A 590 -4.67 13.53 -18.84
CA ASN A 590 -3.51 12.62 -19.02
C ASN A 590 -2.42 13.14 -19.99
N LYS A 591 -2.56 14.32 -20.60
CA LYS A 591 -1.45 14.91 -21.38
C LYS A 591 -0.27 15.33 -20.48
N PRO A 592 1.00 15.14 -20.94
CA PRO A 592 2.17 15.71 -20.28
C PRO A 592 2.18 17.24 -20.39
N LEU A 593 3.07 17.90 -19.64
CA LEU A 593 3.37 19.31 -19.88
C LEU A 593 3.96 19.49 -21.27
N ASN A 594 3.64 20.62 -21.91
CA ASN A 594 4.39 21.07 -23.06
C ASN A 594 5.73 21.62 -22.54
N PHE A 595 6.72 20.74 -22.45
CA PHE A 595 8.02 21.01 -21.85
C PHE A 595 9.11 20.86 -22.91
N ASP A 596 9.90 21.91 -23.12
CA ASP A 596 10.96 21.92 -24.12
C ASP A 596 12.10 22.87 -23.73
N PHE A 597 13.32 22.52 -24.09
CA PHE A 597 14.51 23.34 -23.88
C PHE A 597 15.53 23.07 -25.01
N SER A 598 15.75 24.07 -25.87
CA SER A 598 16.63 23.93 -27.04
C SER A 598 18.10 23.86 -26.67
N ALA A 599 18.96 23.64 -27.68
CA ALA A 599 20.39 23.87 -27.52
C ALA A 599 20.69 25.36 -27.32
N LEU A 600 21.85 25.65 -26.71
CA LEU A 600 22.41 26.98 -26.56
C LEU A 600 23.25 27.29 -27.81
N THR A 601 23.07 28.47 -28.39
CA THR A 601 23.81 28.90 -29.58
C THR A 601 24.23 30.36 -29.46
N PHE A 602 25.37 30.74 -30.02
CA PHE A 602 25.73 32.15 -30.14
C PHE A 602 24.94 32.81 -31.28
N ALA A 603 24.61 34.09 -31.12
CA ALA A 603 24.00 34.90 -32.16
C ALA A 603 24.93 35.07 -33.38
N ASP A 604 26.24 35.11 -33.13
CA ASP A 604 27.25 35.07 -34.18
C ASP A 604 27.49 33.62 -34.65
N THR A 605 27.12 33.35 -35.89
CA THR A 605 27.26 32.03 -36.52
C THR A 605 28.70 31.63 -36.81
N SER A 606 29.66 32.56 -36.74
CA SER A 606 31.08 32.26 -36.88
C SER A 606 31.67 31.57 -35.63
N ILE A 607 31.02 31.74 -34.47
CA ILE A 607 31.39 31.07 -33.22
C ILE A 607 30.89 29.62 -33.27
N VAL A 608 31.76 28.72 -33.71
CA VAL A 608 31.45 27.31 -33.92
C VAL A 608 31.79 26.44 -32.71
N ASN A 609 30.99 25.39 -32.52
CA ASN A 609 31.23 24.37 -31.49
C ASN A 609 32.45 23.53 -31.88
N ALA A 610 33.53 23.61 -31.10
CA ALA A 610 34.77 22.87 -31.27
C ALA A 610 34.67 21.39 -30.82
N GLY A 611 33.49 20.94 -30.38
CA GLY A 611 33.20 19.60 -29.89
C GLY A 611 32.78 19.59 -28.42
N CYS A 612 31.89 18.66 -28.05
CA CYS A 612 31.41 18.47 -26.66
C CYS A 612 30.83 19.72 -25.97
N GLY A 613 30.36 20.71 -26.74
CA GLY A 613 29.82 21.96 -26.19
C GLY A 613 30.88 23.02 -25.87
N LEU A 614 32.12 22.84 -26.33
CA LEU A 614 33.19 23.83 -26.23
C LEU A 614 33.14 24.83 -27.37
N TYR A 615 33.24 26.11 -27.02
CA TYR A 615 33.37 27.23 -27.95
C TYR A 615 34.65 27.98 -27.59
N ARG A 616 35.41 28.33 -28.62
CA ARG A 616 36.63 29.12 -28.44
C ARG A 616 36.33 30.53 -28.89
N LEU A 617 36.54 31.50 -28.00
CA LEU A 617 36.14 32.89 -28.18
C LEU A 617 37.37 33.79 -28.30
N GLU A 618 37.36 34.66 -29.30
CA GLU A 618 38.25 35.82 -29.35
C GLU A 618 37.75 36.96 -28.45
N ASP A 619 38.62 37.92 -28.14
CA ASP A 619 38.31 39.00 -27.19
C ASP A 619 37.10 39.84 -27.62
N TYR A 620 36.90 40.04 -28.92
CA TYR A 620 35.74 40.78 -29.44
C TYR A 620 34.44 39.95 -29.38
N GLU A 621 34.52 38.63 -29.21
CA GLU A 621 33.39 37.68 -29.16
C GLU A 621 32.91 37.42 -27.73
N LEU A 622 33.66 37.87 -26.72
CA LEU A 622 33.34 37.63 -25.30
C LEU A 622 32.00 38.24 -24.87
N ASN A 623 31.45 39.19 -25.62
CA ASN A 623 30.15 39.80 -25.35
C ASN A 623 29.03 39.31 -26.30
N THR A 624 29.30 38.33 -27.15
CA THR A 624 28.33 37.83 -28.11
C THR A 624 27.14 37.19 -27.41
N GLU A 625 25.93 37.56 -27.82
CA GLU A 625 24.68 37.04 -27.28
C GLU A 625 24.54 35.52 -27.42
N ILE A 626 24.00 34.88 -26.38
CA ILE A 626 23.60 33.47 -26.39
C ILE A 626 22.07 33.40 -26.55
N ASN A 627 21.65 32.67 -27.57
CA ASN A 627 20.27 32.39 -27.93
C ASN A 627 19.86 30.96 -27.57
N PHE A 628 18.68 30.82 -26.99
CA PHE A 628 18.01 29.54 -26.75
C PHE A 628 16.52 29.71 -26.55
N ASN A 629 15.79 28.61 -26.60
CA ASN A 629 14.34 28.57 -26.49
C ASN A 629 13.92 27.64 -25.37
N PHE A 630 12.89 28.02 -24.62
CA PHE A 630 12.33 27.15 -23.59
C PHE A 630 10.81 27.25 -23.52
N ARG A 631 10.17 26.23 -22.95
CA ARG A 631 8.74 26.21 -22.67
C ARG A 631 8.45 25.28 -21.50
N ALA A 632 7.59 25.72 -20.60
CA ALA A 632 7.01 24.91 -19.55
C ALA A 632 5.57 25.37 -19.35
N ASN A 633 4.67 24.95 -20.25
CA ASN A 633 3.28 25.37 -20.22
C ASN A 633 2.28 24.21 -20.19
N ASP A 634 1.12 24.55 -19.66
CA ASP A 634 -0.08 23.76 -19.77
C ASP A 634 -1.26 24.71 -20.05
N PRO A 635 -1.85 24.68 -21.26
CA PRO A 635 -2.96 25.57 -21.61
C PRO A 635 -4.22 25.32 -20.77
N TYR A 636 -4.27 24.22 -20.00
CA TYR A 636 -5.38 23.90 -19.11
C TYR A 636 -5.18 24.43 -17.68
N GLY A 637 -4.04 25.06 -17.39
CA GLY A 637 -3.80 25.73 -16.12
C GLY A 637 -3.38 24.82 -14.96
N PHE A 638 -2.70 23.69 -15.22
CA PHE A 638 -2.22 22.78 -14.17
C PHE A 638 -0.70 22.80 -13.96
N VAL A 639 0.05 23.77 -14.50
CA VAL A 639 1.46 23.95 -14.11
C VAL A 639 1.49 24.28 -12.62
N ASP A 640 2.27 23.54 -11.84
CA ASP A 640 2.54 23.81 -10.42
C ASP A 640 3.57 24.93 -10.27
N SER A 641 4.72 24.67 -10.87
CA SER A 641 5.88 25.54 -10.82
C SER A 641 6.77 25.25 -12.02
N TYR A 642 7.52 26.25 -12.44
CA TYR A 642 8.67 26.09 -13.31
C TYR A 642 9.80 27.01 -12.87
N ALA A 643 11.03 26.62 -13.16
CA ALA A 643 12.20 27.46 -12.97
C ALA A 643 13.22 27.20 -14.09
N LEU A 644 13.63 28.27 -14.74
CA LEU A 644 14.80 28.36 -15.61
C LEU A 644 15.92 28.98 -14.78
N THR A 645 16.97 28.21 -14.53
CA THR A 645 18.14 28.65 -13.77
C THR A 645 19.41 28.56 -14.62
N MET A 646 20.39 29.40 -14.28
CA MET A 646 21.71 29.41 -14.86
C MET A 646 22.77 29.49 -13.76
N SER A 647 23.87 28.77 -13.95
CA SER A 647 25.03 28.77 -13.08
C SER A 647 26.32 28.91 -13.89
N ARG A 648 27.36 29.42 -13.24
CA ARG A 648 28.69 29.62 -13.83
C ARG A 648 29.77 28.92 -13.03
N CYS A 649 30.74 28.32 -13.70
CA CYS A 649 31.98 27.81 -13.13
C CYS A 649 33.17 28.33 -13.94
N PRO A 650 34.15 29.03 -13.32
CA PRO A 650 34.22 29.40 -11.91
C PRO A 650 33.12 30.43 -11.54
N GLY A 651 32.64 30.36 -10.29
CA GLY A 651 31.72 31.37 -9.75
C GLY A 651 32.46 32.64 -9.32
N PRO A 652 31.74 33.72 -8.96
CA PRO A 652 30.29 33.84 -8.92
C PRO A 652 29.67 34.12 -10.30
N MET A 653 28.34 34.05 -10.36
CA MET A 653 27.57 34.40 -11.55
C MET A 653 27.87 35.84 -12.04
N ILE A 654 27.81 36.07 -13.36
CA ILE A 654 27.93 37.43 -13.95
C ILE A 654 26.58 38.14 -14.01
N GLY A 655 26.61 39.47 -13.98
CA GLY A 655 25.52 40.31 -14.45
C GLY A 655 25.13 39.99 -15.88
N LEU A 656 23.83 39.95 -16.16
CA LEU A 656 23.29 39.71 -17.49
C LEU A 656 22.54 40.94 -18.01
N ARG A 657 22.52 41.06 -19.33
CA ARG A 657 21.58 41.88 -20.07
C ARG A 657 20.68 40.96 -20.88
N VAL A 658 19.38 41.05 -20.64
CA VAL A 658 18.34 40.29 -21.36
C VAL A 658 17.88 41.11 -22.56
N ASN A 659 18.05 40.58 -23.77
CA ASN A 659 17.59 41.21 -25.01
C ASN A 659 16.17 40.77 -25.40
N THR A 660 15.81 39.50 -25.13
CA THR A 660 14.47 38.92 -25.31
C THR A 660 14.21 37.84 -24.25
N PRO A 661 12.95 37.50 -23.89
CA PRO A 661 11.64 38.02 -24.35
C PRO A 661 11.23 39.39 -23.75
N ASN A 662 10.06 39.92 -24.13
CA ASN A 662 9.41 41.09 -23.51
C ASN A 662 8.00 40.68 -23.00
N PRO A 663 7.68 40.75 -21.69
CA PRO A 663 8.49 41.30 -20.61
C PRO A 663 9.80 40.51 -20.37
N PRO A 664 10.87 41.20 -19.94
CA PRO A 664 12.19 40.59 -19.79
C PRO A 664 12.20 39.54 -18.67
N LEU A 665 13.12 38.58 -18.81
CA LEU A 665 13.55 37.71 -17.72
C LEU A 665 14.08 38.54 -16.54
N SER A 666 14.20 37.94 -15.36
CA SER A 666 14.83 38.65 -14.23
C SER A 666 16.32 38.89 -14.51
N ASP A 667 16.75 40.13 -14.42
CA ASP A 667 18.17 40.48 -14.46
C ASP A 667 18.88 39.87 -13.24
N THR A 668 19.85 38.99 -13.45
CA THR A 668 20.65 38.41 -12.37
C THR A 668 21.76 39.38 -12.00
N VAL A 669 21.61 40.12 -10.89
CA VAL A 669 22.65 41.01 -10.37
C VAL A 669 23.38 40.30 -9.24
N SER A 670 24.66 39.97 -9.45
CA SER A 670 25.59 39.43 -8.45
C SER A 670 25.10 38.23 -7.60
N GLY A 671 24.94 37.06 -8.22
CA GLY A 671 24.83 35.78 -7.51
C GLY A 671 23.49 35.06 -7.60
N ASP A 672 22.45 35.71 -8.12
CA ASP A 672 21.19 35.04 -8.45
C ASP A 672 21.36 34.09 -9.64
N THR A 673 20.82 32.89 -9.50
CA THR A 673 20.89 31.83 -10.52
C THR A 673 19.56 31.61 -11.22
N ILE A 674 18.51 32.37 -10.90
CA ILE A 674 17.17 32.19 -11.47
C ILE A 674 16.97 33.23 -12.57
N LEU A 675 16.75 32.77 -13.81
CA LEU A 675 16.44 33.62 -14.97
C LEU A 675 14.95 33.87 -15.10
N SER A 676 14.13 32.86 -14.84
CA SER A 676 12.68 33.00 -14.79
C SER A 676 12.12 31.87 -13.96
N SER A 677 11.11 32.19 -13.17
CA SER A 677 10.35 31.19 -12.44
C SER A 677 8.94 31.68 -12.30
N GLY A 678 8.01 30.74 -12.20
CA GLY A 678 6.69 31.07 -11.74
C GLY A 678 6.04 29.85 -11.13
N ASN A 679 5.02 30.11 -10.33
CA ASN A 679 4.37 29.09 -9.53
C ASN A 679 2.90 29.43 -9.33
N ALA A 680 2.16 28.46 -8.82
CA ALA A 680 0.74 28.57 -8.65
C ALA A 680 0.31 29.06 -7.26
N SER A 681 1.12 29.87 -6.57
CA SER A 681 0.76 30.45 -5.27
C SER A 681 -0.53 31.26 -5.29
N GLY A 682 -0.96 31.73 -6.47
CA GLY A 682 -2.24 32.40 -6.67
C GLY A 682 -3.46 31.47 -6.71
N ASN A 683 -3.26 30.14 -6.75
CA ASN A 683 -4.38 29.21 -6.64
C ASN A 683 -4.93 29.24 -5.21
N GLN A 684 -6.24 29.33 -5.12
CA GLN A 684 -6.98 29.22 -3.87
C GLN A 684 -7.93 28.04 -4.00
N PRO A 685 -8.17 27.29 -2.90
CA PRO A 685 -9.28 26.35 -2.84
C PRO A 685 -10.58 27.01 -3.30
N HIS A 686 -11.43 26.28 -4.02
CA HIS A 686 -12.79 26.66 -4.45
C HIS A 686 -12.87 27.61 -5.66
N ALA A 687 -11.80 28.34 -5.99
CA ALA A 687 -11.75 29.24 -7.14
C ALA A 687 -10.95 28.66 -8.31
N CYS A 688 -9.91 27.88 -8.00
CA CYS A 688 -9.01 27.23 -8.94
C CYS A 688 -8.76 27.98 -10.25
N PRO A 689 -8.22 29.23 -10.17
CA PRO A 689 -7.98 30.08 -11.33
C PRO A 689 -7.02 29.42 -12.33
N GLY A 690 -6.16 28.53 -11.85
CA GLY A 690 -5.20 27.80 -12.65
C GLY A 690 -3.90 28.59 -12.82
N TYR A 691 -2.86 27.87 -13.23
CA TYR A 691 -1.57 28.46 -13.58
C TYR A 691 -1.06 27.77 -14.84
N SER A 692 -0.87 28.54 -15.92
CA SER A 692 -0.55 28.00 -17.24
C SER A 692 0.96 27.96 -17.54
N GLY A 693 1.80 28.33 -16.57
CA GLY A 693 3.26 28.37 -16.70
C GLY A 693 3.71 29.48 -17.64
N THR A 694 4.65 29.19 -18.54
CA THR A 694 5.24 30.19 -19.45
C THR A 694 4.18 30.89 -20.33
N LEU A 695 3.04 30.25 -20.60
CA LEU A 695 1.92 30.90 -21.29
C LEU A 695 1.38 32.11 -20.52
N GLN A 696 1.29 32.01 -19.20
CA GLN A 696 0.78 33.09 -18.37
C GLN A 696 1.81 34.20 -18.17
N GLU A 697 3.09 33.84 -17.98
CA GLU A 697 4.16 34.81 -17.70
C GLU A 697 4.55 35.62 -18.94
N PHE A 698 4.57 35.00 -20.12
CA PHE A 698 5.00 35.64 -21.37
C PHE A 698 3.87 35.90 -22.36
N SER A 699 2.63 35.51 -22.03
CA SER A 699 1.48 35.58 -22.96
C SER A 699 1.70 34.83 -24.28
N ASP A 700 2.53 33.78 -24.28
CA ASP A 700 2.87 32.98 -25.46
C ASP A 700 2.78 31.47 -25.19
N ALA A 701 2.00 30.76 -26.01
CA ALA A 701 1.84 29.30 -25.95
C ALA A 701 3.00 28.53 -26.61
N GLY A 702 3.81 29.24 -27.41
CA GLY A 702 4.95 28.73 -28.15
C GLY A 702 6.23 28.60 -27.31
N LEU A 703 7.34 28.50 -28.02
CA LEU A 703 8.67 28.52 -27.43
C LEU A 703 9.07 29.96 -27.11
N ILE A 704 9.48 30.21 -25.88
CA ILE A 704 9.97 31.52 -25.45
C ILE A 704 11.40 31.68 -25.94
N ASN A 705 11.63 32.64 -26.84
CA ASN A 705 12.95 32.95 -27.37
C ASN A 705 13.73 33.82 -26.38
N VAL A 706 14.85 33.30 -25.91
CA VAL A 706 15.74 33.96 -24.95
C VAL A 706 17.03 34.36 -25.63
N GLY A 707 17.37 35.63 -25.47
CA GLY A 707 18.62 36.23 -25.90
C GLY A 707 19.27 36.93 -24.73
N ILE A 708 20.42 36.44 -24.28
CA ILE A 708 21.15 37.00 -23.13
C ILE A 708 22.60 37.27 -23.49
N GLN A 709 23.17 38.32 -22.90
CA GLN A 709 24.58 38.67 -23.01
C GLN A 709 25.12 39.15 -21.66
N PRO A 710 26.45 39.21 -21.46
CA PRO A 710 27.04 39.79 -20.26
C PRO A 710 26.62 41.24 -20.10
N ALA A 711 26.40 41.68 -18.87
CA ALA A 711 26.22 43.11 -18.60
C ALA A 711 27.49 43.88 -18.99
N LEU A 712 27.33 45.14 -19.43
CA LEU A 712 28.46 45.97 -19.88
C LEU A 712 29.58 46.10 -18.83
N THR A 713 29.23 46.01 -17.54
CA THR A 713 30.16 46.08 -16.41
C THR A 713 30.99 44.81 -16.20
N GLU A 714 30.62 43.68 -16.80
CA GLU A 714 31.28 42.38 -16.59
C GLU A 714 32.44 42.14 -17.55
N GLY A 715 32.47 42.84 -18.69
CA GLY A 715 33.55 42.75 -19.69
C GLY A 715 33.52 41.49 -20.57
N GLY A 716 32.63 40.52 -20.30
CA GLY A 716 32.42 39.34 -21.15
C GLY A 716 31.92 38.10 -20.39
N TRP A 717 31.66 37.01 -21.13
CA TRP A 717 31.29 35.70 -20.57
C TRP A 717 32.42 35.05 -19.77
N ILE A 718 33.67 35.40 -20.11
CA ILE A 718 34.88 35.00 -19.40
C ILE A 718 35.48 36.29 -18.81
N LYS A 719 35.66 36.33 -17.48
CA LYS A 719 36.25 37.51 -16.81
C LYS A 719 37.69 37.72 -17.27
N ALA A 720 38.18 38.96 -17.16
CA ALA A 720 39.48 39.36 -17.68
C ALA A 720 40.68 38.52 -17.17
N ASN A 721 40.57 37.94 -15.98
CA ASN A 721 41.58 37.09 -15.33
C ASN A 721 41.29 35.58 -15.42
N GLU A 722 40.33 35.18 -16.25
CA GLU A 722 39.95 33.79 -16.46
C GLU A 722 40.20 33.35 -17.92
N TYR A 723 40.45 32.06 -18.11
CA TYR A 723 40.69 31.46 -19.42
C TYR A 723 39.56 30.54 -19.88
N PHE A 724 38.72 30.12 -18.93
CA PHE A 724 37.71 29.11 -19.16
C PHE A 724 36.48 29.37 -18.29
N THR A 725 35.30 29.27 -18.90
CA THR A 725 34.02 29.33 -18.20
C THR A 725 33.10 28.22 -18.69
N ARG A 726 32.42 27.56 -17.77
CA ARG A 726 31.23 26.74 -18.04
C ARG A 726 29.99 27.49 -17.59
N LEU A 727 29.01 27.61 -18.48
CA LEU A 727 27.64 27.98 -18.11
C LEU A 727 26.75 26.73 -18.14
N SER A 728 25.96 26.54 -17.10
CA SER A 728 25.02 25.44 -16.96
C SER A 728 23.62 25.98 -16.74
N PHE A 729 22.69 25.56 -17.60
CA PHE A 729 21.29 25.96 -17.60
C PHE A 729 20.41 24.78 -17.24
N HIS A 730 19.45 25.01 -16.37
CA HIS A 730 18.49 24.00 -15.95
C HIS A 730 17.08 24.55 -16.12
N LEU A 731 16.25 23.84 -16.88
CA LEU A 731 14.82 24.04 -16.87
C LEU A 731 14.19 22.93 -16.04
N THR A 732 13.36 23.31 -15.07
CA THR A 732 12.57 22.37 -14.27
C THR A 732 11.11 22.77 -14.25
N ALA A 733 10.20 21.80 -14.19
CA ALA A 733 8.79 22.06 -14.02
C ALA A 733 8.04 20.91 -13.33
N ARG A 734 6.93 21.23 -12.68
CA ARG A 734 5.97 20.27 -12.14
C ARG A 734 4.56 20.63 -12.59
N LYS A 735 3.73 19.61 -12.70
CA LYS A 735 2.28 19.71 -12.96
C LYS A 735 1.49 19.22 -11.75
N ARG A 736 0.40 19.91 -11.41
CA ARG A 736 -0.60 19.46 -10.43
C ARG A 736 -1.51 18.40 -11.02
N ILE A 737 -1.34 17.17 -10.58
CA ILE A 737 -2.14 16.04 -11.04
C ILE A 737 -2.15 14.98 -9.94
N THR A 738 -3.31 14.36 -9.71
CA THR A 738 -3.44 13.30 -8.72
C THR A 738 -4.25 12.11 -9.21
N ASN A 739 -3.93 10.94 -8.65
CA ASN A 739 -4.74 9.74 -8.70
C ASN A 739 -5.34 9.37 -7.33
N GLY A 740 -5.15 10.24 -6.33
CA GLY A 740 -5.55 10.02 -4.94
C GLY A 740 -4.48 9.36 -4.06
N TYR A 741 -3.30 9.03 -4.58
CA TYR A 741 -2.21 8.40 -3.82
C TYR A 741 -0.86 9.13 -3.92
N ASN A 742 -0.60 9.78 -5.06
CA ASN A 742 0.65 10.51 -5.28
C ASN A 742 0.70 11.82 -4.47
N SER A 743 1.83 12.54 -4.55
CA SER A 743 2.02 13.81 -3.83
C SER A 743 1.15 14.98 -4.34
N GLY A 744 0.13 14.73 -5.17
CA GLY A 744 -0.62 15.76 -5.89
C GLY A 744 0.15 16.41 -7.06
N LEU A 745 1.40 16.01 -7.28
CA LEU A 745 2.28 16.51 -8.33
C LEU A 745 2.73 15.37 -9.23
N SER A 746 3.00 15.71 -10.48
CA SER A 746 3.74 14.84 -11.40
C SER A 746 5.22 14.72 -11.01
N SER A 747 5.89 13.74 -11.61
CA SER A 747 7.35 13.66 -11.64
C SER A 747 7.96 14.95 -12.16
N LEU A 748 9.20 15.25 -11.73
CA LEU A 748 9.92 16.43 -12.16
C LEU A 748 10.23 16.37 -13.66
N TYR A 749 9.73 17.34 -14.41
CA TYR A 749 10.21 17.62 -15.77
C TYR A 749 11.52 18.37 -15.64
N GLN A 750 12.57 17.89 -16.28
CA GLN A 750 13.88 18.53 -16.22
C GLN A 750 14.61 18.44 -17.55
N ALA A 751 15.30 19.51 -17.91
CA ALA A 751 16.25 19.54 -19.00
C ALA A 751 17.48 20.35 -18.58
N HIS A 752 18.66 19.85 -18.92
CA HIS A 752 19.93 20.51 -18.65
C HIS A 752 20.68 20.77 -19.96
N ARG A 753 21.28 21.94 -20.06
CA ARG A 753 22.19 22.34 -21.14
C ARG A 753 23.41 23.00 -20.54
N SER A 754 24.55 22.86 -21.20
CA SER A 754 25.76 23.56 -20.80
C SER A 754 26.56 23.99 -22.01
N ILE A 755 27.27 25.09 -21.85
CA ILE A 755 28.23 25.61 -22.83
C ILE A 755 29.56 25.82 -22.11
N LEU A 756 30.63 25.35 -22.73
CA LEU A 756 32.02 25.52 -22.27
C LEU A 756 32.64 26.58 -23.16
N MET A 757 33.37 27.51 -22.59
CA MET A 757 33.98 28.62 -23.31
C MET A 757 35.45 28.73 -22.93
N GLU A 758 36.32 28.86 -23.93
CA GLU A 758 37.76 29.03 -23.79
C GLU A 758 38.17 30.33 -24.50
N ARG A 759 39.00 31.16 -23.85
CA ARG A 759 39.51 32.41 -24.42
C ARG A 759 40.79 32.16 -25.23
N ILE A 760 40.84 32.58 -26.50
CA ILE A 760 41.96 32.27 -27.42
C ILE A 760 43.14 33.24 -27.27
N ASN A 761 42.89 34.50 -26.90
CA ASN A 761 43.95 35.51 -26.82
C ASN A 761 44.48 35.66 -25.39
N LEU A 762 45.70 35.17 -25.16
CA LEU A 762 46.44 35.42 -23.93
C LEU A 762 46.85 36.90 -23.88
N PRO A 763 46.65 37.65 -22.77
CA PRO A 763 47.48 38.81 -22.53
C PRO A 763 48.93 38.31 -22.48
N THR A 764 49.77 38.76 -23.40
CA THR A 764 51.21 38.57 -23.31
C THR A 764 51.68 39.05 -21.93
N PRO A 765 52.46 38.24 -21.19
CA PRO A 765 52.84 38.52 -19.80
C PRO A 765 53.57 39.84 -19.60
#